data_AF-A0A5B0QLL2-F1
#
_entry.id   AF-A0A5B0QLL2-F1
#
_cell.length_a   1.000
_cell.length_b   1.000
_cell.length_c   1.000
_cell.angle_alpha   90.00
_cell.angle_beta   90.00
_cell.angle_gamma   90.00
#
_symmetry.space_group_name_H-M   'P 1'
#
loop_
_entity.id
_entity.type
_entity.pdbx_description
1 polymer ?
#
loop_
_entity_poly.entity_id
_entity_poly.type
_entity_poly.pdbx_seq_one_letter_code
_entity_poly.pdbx_strand_id
1 'polypeptide(L)'
;MAEIDYDSLPQTVDISFEPDSNIIDVKLFDYLVPSGSGPNAEPKVTQLDLKYKYSPETPWAPIHEVVEDRIDRIKRYYWNVWDLGTEEEFENLPTAPSAIFHGPKVDILAEDIVSFSTIVGNDSDAYRSSGPNSEVPMDFGIKLGWKAIMKPLFPKSIPGDLLALVHLSNRFDMRDRAPRLKVGDTVTSEAKIASITNSETGKTVAVKGTVFLLKDGEKTPVMDVISSFFYRGRFDDFDATFMSEDDPEYKVTMNSTTDISVLKSKDWFDWKDENVKLAPGQTLTFQTSSSYRYKEKGVYASVEVEGSAYLTGIGSDPNKLVQVAIISYTSATSSKGNPVLEYLKRSGKPVGQHILFPTGGYLIKDENNISEIKTPTNNLPYSQASADWNPIHCNPYFANLASLPGTITHGMWSSAATRSVVERVAAEGHGARVKSYDVSFTGMLLPNTTLKIELKHIGQTSKGYKLISVTTYALPGESSSSAEPTKVLVGTAEVAQASTGYVFTGQGSQEPGMGMALYNESAVARAVWDEADRHLGEVYGFSILEIVRNNPKEKIVHFGGIKGHGIRQRYMEMSYQTTDKDGNVKTLPLFGDIDLRTSRYTFSSPTGLLYATQFAQIALVVTEKAAFEDLREKGLVQEGAPFAGHSLGEYSALASIAGVLPISSLVDVVFFRGITMQRAVERDEQNRSKYAMAAINPSRIGKSFSDAALREVVDTISKRCQVLLEIVNFNVEGQQYVTAGELVALQTLTNVLNFLKVQKIDIAQLQQTMSLEKVKEHLIEIVDECHKESLLKEEKQGFIVLERGFA
;
A
#
# COMPACT_ATOMS: atom_id res chain seq x y z
N MET A 1 -18.34 15.75 -58.67
CA MET A 1 -17.05 16.03 -58.01
C MET A 1 -16.95 17.54 -57.95
N ALA A 2 -17.01 18.14 -56.75
CA ALA A 2 -16.72 19.56 -56.62
C ALA A 2 -15.22 19.77 -56.90
N GLU A 3 -14.87 20.76 -57.72
CA GLU A 3 -13.48 21.20 -57.89
C GLU A 3 -12.96 21.63 -56.51
N ILE A 4 -11.92 20.94 -56.02
CA ILE A 4 -11.21 21.36 -54.82
C ILE A 4 -10.39 22.58 -55.23
N ASP A 5 -10.68 23.72 -54.61
CA ASP A 5 -9.89 24.93 -54.75
C ASP A 5 -8.56 24.74 -54.02
N TYR A 6 -7.53 24.35 -54.77
CA TYR A 6 -6.20 24.07 -54.23
C TYR A 6 -5.52 25.31 -53.61
N ASP A 7 -5.91 26.53 -54.02
CA ASP A 7 -5.35 27.78 -53.49
C ASP A 7 -5.93 28.12 -52.10
N SER A 8 -7.02 27.46 -51.70
CA SER A 8 -7.63 27.58 -50.37
C SER A 8 -7.06 26.61 -49.33
N LEU A 9 -6.21 25.67 -49.75
CA LEU A 9 -5.62 24.66 -48.86
C LEU A 9 -4.39 25.22 -48.11
N PRO A 10 -4.20 24.85 -46.83
CA PRO A 10 -3.03 25.28 -46.07
C PRO A 10 -1.72 24.76 -46.69
N GLN A 11 -0.74 25.65 -46.84
CA GLN A 11 0.60 25.34 -47.35
C GLN A 11 1.35 24.43 -46.37
N THR A 12 1.70 23.21 -46.79
CA THR A 12 2.35 22.22 -45.90
C THR A 12 3.86 22.13 -46.07
N VAL A 13 4.37 22.36 -47.27
CA VAL A 13 5.80 22.37 -47.59
C VAL A 13 6.09 23.52 -48.55
N ASP A 14 7.15 24.27 -48.27
CA ASP A 14 7.73 25.27 -49.17
C ASP A 14 9.18 24.91 -49.47
N ILE A 15 9.57 24.97 -50.75
CA ILE A 15 10.94 24.69 -51.19
C ILE A 15 11.39 25.87 -52.03
N SER A 16 12.43 26.55 -51.56
CA SER A 16 13.00 27.72 -52.22
C SER A 16 14.51 27.58 -52.36
N PHE A 17 15.09 28.22 -53.39
CA PHE A 17 16.53 28.21 -53.64
C PHE A 17 17.05 29.64 -53.56
N GLU A 18 18.07 29.85 -52.73
CA GLU A 18 18.81 31.09 -52.59
C GLU A 18 20.09 31.04 -53.47
N PRO A 19 20.12 31.75 -54.61
CA PRO A 19 21.23 31.64 -55.56
C PRO A 19 22.56 32.17 -55.01
N ASP A 20 22.52 33.17 -54.13
CA ASP A 20 23.71 33.83 -53.60
C ASP A 20 24.46 32.95 -52.57
N SER A 21 23.73 32.13 -51.82
CA SER A 21 24.25 31.24 -50.79
C SER A 21 24.40 29.79 -51.28
N ASN A 22 23.84 29.46 -52.45
CA ASN A 22 23.64 28.09 -52.95
C ASN A 22 22.90 27.20 -51.92
N ILE A 23 21.97 27.79 -51.16
CA ILE A 23 21.17 27.08 -50.16
C ILE A 23 19.78 26.81 -50.74
N ILE A 24 19.30 25.59 -50.53
CA ILE A 24 17.91 25.18 -50.73
C ILE A 24 17.27 25.17 -49.34
N ASP A 25 16.30 26.04 -49.11
CA ASP A 25 15.49 26.09 -47.91
C ASP A 25 14.22 25.26 -48.12
N VAL A 26 14.03 24.26 -47.26
CA VAL A 26 12.85 23.42 -47.20
C VAL A 26 12.14 23.72 -45.90
N LYS A 27 10.99 24.39 -45.97
CA LYS A 27 10.17 24.74 -44.81
C LYS A 27 8.99 23.78 -44.72
N LEU A 28 8.85 23.10 -43.59
CA LEU A 28 7.68 22.29 -43.29
C LEU A 28 6.79 23.05 -42.32
N PHE A 29 5.54 23.29 -42.71
CA PHE A 29 4.57 23.99 -41.87
C PHE A 29 3.73 23.01 -41.08
N ASP A 30 3.38 23.42 -39.86
CA ASP A 30 2.46 22.72 -38.99
C ASP A 30 1.44 23.68 -38.39
N TYR A 31 0.17 23.28 -38.43
CA TYR A 31 -0.99 24.12 -38.11
C TYR A 31 -1.61 23.66 -36.79
N LEU A 32 -1.33 24.39 -35.73
CA LEU A 32 -1.73 24.04 -34.37
C LEU A 32 -3.04 24.74 -34.00
N VAL A 33 -4.05 24.00 -33.56
CA VAL A 33 -5.33 24.55 -33.07
C VAL A 33 -5.45 24.23 -31.58
N PRO A 34 -5.07 25.14 -30.66
CA PRO A 34 -5.07 24.87 -29.22
C PRO A 34 -6.42 24.40 -28.68
N SER A 35 -6.44 23.67 -27.57
CA SER A 35 -7.70 23.30 -26.90
C SER A 35 -8.39 24.54 -26.32
N GLY A 36 -9.72 24.61 -26.41
CA GLY A 36 -10.50 25.76 -25.92
C GLY A 36 -10.57 26.93 -26.90
N SER A 37 -9.87 26.84 -28.04
CA SER A 37 -10.06 27.75 -29.16
C SER A 37 -11.50 27.58 -29.69
N GLY A 38 -12.24 28.68 -29.82
CA GLY A 38 -13.58 28.62 -30.43
C GLY A 38 -13.52 28.03 -31.85
N PRO A 39 -14.65 27.56 -32.40
CA PRO A 39 -14.70 26.89 -33.71
C PRO A 39 -14.17 27.73 -34.89
N ASN A 40 -13.92 29.04 -34.68
CA ASN A 40 -13.41 29.99 -35.67
C ASN A 40 -11.99 30.49 -35.36
N ALA A 41 -11.26 29.86 -34.44
CA ALA A 41 -9.91 30.32 -34.11
C ALA A 41 -8.92 30.00 -35.22
N GLU A 42 -8.11 30.99 -35.59
CA GLU A 42 -7.05 30.79 -36.58
C GLU A 42 -5.95 29.86 -36.02
N PRO A 43 -5.49 28.87 -36.80
CA PRO A 43 -4.43 27.97 -36.37
C PRO A 43 -3.12 28.75 -36.15
N LYS A 44 -2.43 28.48 -35.04
CA LYS A 44 -1.05 28.91 -34.84
C LYS A 44 -0.17 28.15 -35.82
N VAL A 45 0.38 28.85 -36.79
CA VAL A 45 1.32 28.27 -37.77
C VAL A 45 2.72 28.25 -37.17
N THR A 46 3.35 27.08 -37.19
CA THR A 46 4.76 26.90 -36.85
C THR A 46 5.48 26.30 -38.05
N GLN A 47 6.79 26.53 -38.19
CA GLN A 47 7.57 26.00 -39.30
C GLN A 47 8.88 25.38 -38.83
N LEU A 48 9.26 24.26 -39.45
CA LEU A 48 10.57 23.67 -39.34
C LEU A 48 11.39 24.02 -40.58
N ASP A 49 12.53 24.68 -40.38
CA ASP A 49 13.43 25.08 -41.44
C ASP A 49 14.56 24.04 -41.60
N LEU A 50 14.56 23.33 -42.74
CA LEU A 50 15.63 22.43 -43.16
C LEU A 50 16.43 23.09 -44.28
N LYS A 51 17.77 23.02 -44.18
CA LYS A 51 18.68 23.68 -45.10
C LYS A 51 19.55 22.66 -45.81
N TYR A 52 19.67 22.79 -47.13
CA TYR A 52 20.52 21.94 -47.94
C TYR A 52 21.41 22.78 -48.84
N LYS A 53 22.71 22.50 -48.84
CA LYS A 53 23.67 23.13 -49.74
C LYS A 53 23.67 22.43 -51.10
N TYR A 54 23.44 23.18 -52.15
CA TYR A 54 23.60 22.72 -53.52
C TYR A 54 25.07 22.88 -53.95
N SER A 55 25.69 21.75 -54.32
CA SER A 55 27.10 21.64 -54.67
C SER A 55 27.23 20.97 -56.06
N PRO A 56 27.09 21.75 -57.16
CA PRO A 56 27.12 21.21 -58.52
C PRO A 56 28.46 20.52 -58.88
N GLU A 57 29.54 20.80 -58.15
CA GLU A 57 30.84 20.15 -58.26
C GLU A 57 30.84 18.66 -57.86
N THR A 58 29.84 18.20 -57.09
CA THR A 58 29.66 16.79 -56.73
C THR A 58 28.41 16.20 -57.39
N PRO A 59 28.41 15.95 -58.72
CA PRO A 59 27.18 15.61 -59.46
C PRO A 59 26.54 14.27 -59.06
N TRP A 60 27.28 13.37 -58.40
CA TRP A 60 26.75 12.10 -57.90
C TRP A 60 25.98 12.24 -56.57
N ALA A 61 26.19 13.33 -55.83
CA ALA A 61 25.47 13.72 -54.62
C ALA A 61 25.47 15.26 -54.53
N PRO A 62 24.63 15.94 -55.32
CA PRO A 62 24.71 17.39 -55.49
C PRO A 62 24.05 18.19 -54.36
N ILE A 63 23.31 17.54 -53.45
CA ILE A 63 22.56 18.19 -52.38
C ILE A 63 23.04 17.59 -51.05
N HIS A 64 23.54 18.45 -50.17
CA HIS A 64 24.06 18.07 -48.84
C HIS A 64 23.29 18.80 -47.76
N GLU A 65 22.78 18.10 -46.75
CA GLU A 65 22.11 18.77 -45.62
C GLU A 65 23.11 19.61 -44.82
N VAL A 66 22.70 20.81 -44.40
CA VAL A 66 23.48 21.69 -43.50
C VAL A 66 23.24 21.23 -42.06
N VAL A 67 24.27 20.63 -41.46
CA VAL A 67 24.17 19.89 -40.19
C VAL A 67 24.58 20.71 -38.96
N GLU A 68 25.33 21.80 -39.15
CA GLU A 68 26.00 22.57 -38.09
C GLU A 68 25.04 23.09 -37.01
N ASP A 69 23.90 23.64 -37.42
CA ASP A 69 22.85 24.20 -36.57
C ASP A 69 21.52 23.42 -36.66
N ARG A 70 21.53 22.25 -37.33
CA ARG A 70 20.32 21.44 -37.56
C ARG A 70 19.58 21.07 -36.28
N ILE A 71 20.31 20.60 -35.27
CA ILE A 71 19.72 20.21 -33.97
C ILE A 71 19.08 21.41 -33.28
N ASP A 72 19.72 22.58 -33.35
CA ASP A 72 19.20 23.82 -32.74
C ASP A 72 17.91 24.28 -33.43
N ARG A 73 17.86 24.26 -34.77
CA ARG A 73 16.64 24.55 -35.55
C ARG A 73 15.48 23.62 -35.16
N ILE A 74 15.75 22.32 -35.07
CA ILE A 74 14.73 21.32 -34.68
C ILE A 74 14.27 21.57 -33.24
N LYS A 75 15.19 21.85 -32.30
CA LYS A 75 14.86 22.17 -30.92
C LYS A 75 14.02 23.44 -30.81
N ARG A 76 14.34 24.52 -31.52
CA ARG A 76 13.50 25.74 -31.53
C ARG A 76 12.11 25.47 -32.08
N TYR A 77 12.01 24.68 -33.14
CA TYR A 77 10.72 24.27 -33.69
C TYR A 77 9.87 23.54 -32.62
N TYR A 78 10.41 22.50 -31.98
CA TYR A 78 9.69 21.76 -30.93
C TYR A 78 9.39 22.59 -29.68
N TRP A 79 10.28 23.53 -29.32
CA TRP A 79 10.05 24.49 -28.24
C TRP A 79 8.79 25.34 -28.49
N ASN A 80 8.60 25.78 -29.73
CA ASN A 80 7.46 26.58 -30.18
C ASN A 80 6.17 25.74 -30.32
N VAL A 81 6.29 24.49 -30.77
CA VAL A 81 5.18 23.53 -30.92
C VAL A 81 4.61 23.15 -29.56
N TRP A 82 5.46 22.83 -28.58
CA TRP A 82 5.03 22.48 -27.22
C TRP A 82 4.82 23.68 -26.29
N ASP A 83 5.04 24.90 -26.79
CA ASP A 83 4.80 26.15 -26.05
C ASP A 83 5.50 26.16 -24.68
N LEU A 84 6.80 25.83 -24.67
CA LEU A 84 7.54 25.58 -23.43
C LEU A 84 7.98 26.86 -22.71
N GLY A 85 8.11 27.98 -23.41
CA GLY A 85 8.56 29.24 -22.83
C GLY A 85 8.97 30.26 -23.87
N THR A 86 9.63 31.34 -23.44
CA THR A 86 10.14 32.38 -24.34
C THR A 86 11.45 31.97 -25.00
N GLU A 87 11.85 32.69 -26.05
CA GLU A 87 13.15 32.48 -26.71
C GLU A 87 14.33 32.77 -25.76
N GLU A 88 14.17 33.75 -24.87
CA GLU A 88 15.19 34.07 -23.85
C GLU A 88 15.35 32.91 -22.85
N GLU A 89 14.26 32.24 -22.47
CA GLU A 89 14.34 31.04 -21.63
C GLU A 89 15.02 29.88 -22.35
N PHE A 90 14.76 29.70 -23.65
CA PHE A 90 15.42 28.67 -24.47
C PHE A 90 16.94 28.83 -24.50
N GLU A 91 17.43 30.06 -24.69
CA GLU A 91 18.87 30.35 -24.73
C GLU A 91 19.57 30.15 -23.38
N ASN A 92 18.84 30.37 -22.28
CA ASN A 92 19.37 30.37 -20.93
C ASN A 92 18.95 29.14 -20.11
N LEU A 93 18.65 28.01 -20.78
CA LEU A 93 18.25 26.79 -20.09
C LEU A 93 19.35 26.29 -19.13
N PRO A 94 18.97 25.91 -17.88
CA PRO A 94 19.92 25.41 -16.91
C PRO A 94 20.48 24.05 -17.35
N THR A 95 21.74 23.80 -16.99
CA THR A 95 22.45 22.55 -17.30
C THR A 95 22.31 21.53 -16.17
N ALA A 96 22.24 20.25 -16.54
CA ALA A 96 22.19 19.12 -15.62
C ALA A 96 23.47 19.03 -14.75
N PRO A 97 23.47 18.33 -13.59
CA PRO A 97 22.42 17.45 -13.06
C PRO A 97 21.47 18.09 -12.03
N SER A 98 21.78 19.26 -11.47
CA SER A 98 20.99 19.89 -10.39
C SER A 98 19.90 20.84 -10.86
N ALA A 99 19.69 20.96 -12.16
CA ALA A 99 18.67 21.83 -12.75
C ALA A 99 17.25 21.40 -12.35
N ILE A 100 16.41 22.39 -12.01
CA ILE A 100 14.97 22.21 -11.78
C ILE A 100 14.24 22.97 -12.86
N PHE A 101 13.36 22.28 -13.57
CA PHE A 101 12.55 22.85 -14.64
C PHE A 101 11.12 23.05 -14.13
N HIS A 102 10.62 24.27 -14.24
CA HIS A 102 9.30 24.63 -13.70
C HIS A 102 8.24 24.68 -14.81
N GLY A 103 7.08 24.10 -14.50
CA GLY A 103 5.84 24.24 -15.27
C GLY A 103 5.00 25.41 -14.79
N PRO A 104 4.03 25.87 -15.60
CA PRO A 104 3.13 26.96 -15.21
C PRO A 104 2.18 26.52 -14.08
N LYS A 105 1.45 27.49 -13.53
CA LYS A 105 0.25 27.20 -12.73
C LYS A 105 -0.90 26.82 -13.67
N VAL A 106 -1.63 25.77 -13.34
CA VAL A 106 -2.73 25.24 -14.14
C VAL A 106 -3.91 24.99 -13.22
N ASP A 107 -5.08 25.53 -13.60
CA ASP A 107 -6.34 25.24 -12.93
C ASP A 107 -7.00 24.01 -13.59
N ILE A 108 -7.47 23.07 -12.77
CA ILE A 108 -8.11 21.85 -13.26
C ILE A 108 -9.57 22.14 -13.59
N LEU A 109 -9.91 22.20 -14.88
CA LEU A 109 -11.27 22.48 -15.35
C LEU A 109 -12.08 21.20 -15.56
N ALA A 110 -13.38 21.24 -15.26
CA ALA A 110 -14.27 20.08 -15.44
C ALA A 110 -14.34 19.62 -16.91
N GLU A 111 -14.44 20.57 -17.83
CA GLU A 111 -14.51 20.32 -19.27
C GLU A 111 -13.27 19.59 -19.80
N ASP A 112 -12.09 19.93 -19.27
CA ASP A 112 -10.82 19.30 -19.61
C ASP A 112 -10.79 17.84 -19.18
N ILE A 113 -11.27 17.54 -17.97
CA ILE A 113 -11.32 16.17 -17.44
C ILE A 113 -12.29 15.32 -18.25
N VAL A 114 -13.48 15.84 -18.53
CA VAL A 114 -14.51 15.14 -19.31
C VAL A 114 -14.02 14.87 -20.73
N SER A 115 -13.44 15.90 -21.38
CA SER A 115 -12.88 15.80 -22.73
C SER A 115 -11.76 14.76 -22.78
N PHE A 116 -10.75 14.88 -21.90
CA PHE A 116 -9.62 13.96 -21.84
C PHE A 116 -10.08 12.51 -21.60
N SER A 117 -10.97 12.30 -20.62
CA SER A 117 -11.46 10.96 -20.27
C SER A 117 -12.24 10.31 -21.41
N THR A 118 -13.03 11.11 -22.15
CA THR A 118 -13.75 10.65 -23.34
C THR A 118 -12.80 10.21 -24.44
N ILE A 119 -11.73 10.99 -24.70
CA ILE A 119 -10.77 10.72 -25.77
C ILE A 119 -9.95 9.44 -25.51
N VAL A 120 -9.60 9.17 -24.25
CA VAL A 120 -8.86 7.95 -23.87
C VAL A 120 -9.78 6.75 -23.63
N GLY A 121 -11.10 6.91 -23.79
CA GLY A 121 -12.08 5.84 -23.59
C GLY A 121 -12.22 5.39 -22.13
N ASN A 122 -12.07 6.33 -21.18
CA ASN A 122 -12.27 6.07 -19.77
C ASN A 122 -13.69 6.49 -19.35
N ASP A 123 -14.57 5.49 -19.28
CA ASP A 123 -16.01 5.68 -19.10
C ASP A 123 -16.46 5.74 -17.63
N SER A 124 -15.53 5.84 -16.69
CA SER A 124 -15.83 5.91 -15.26
C SER A 124 -16.66 7.16 -14.92
N ASP A 125 -17.77 6.96 -14.20
CA ASP A 125 -18.66 8.04 -13.75
C ASP A 125 -17.93 9.06 -12.86
N ALA A 126 -16.84 8.64 -12.21
CA ALA A 126 -15.99 9.49 -11.39
C ALA A 126 -15.39 10.67 -12.16
N TYR A 127 -15.18 10.54 -13.48
CA TYR A 127 -14.55 11.54 -14.34
C TYR A 127 -15.54 12.30 -15.22
N ARG A 128 -16.75 11.74 -15.42
CA ARG A 128 -17.78 12.33 -16.30
C ARG A 128 -18.68 13.33 -15.59
N SER A 129 -18.73 13.30 -14.26
CA SER A 129 -19.54 14.26 -13.52
C SER A 129 -18.96 15.68 -13.64
N SER A 130 -19.81 16.66 -13.97
CA SER A 130 -19.43 18.09 -13.99
C SER A 130 -19.44 18.73 -12.59
N GLY A 131 -19.59 17.92 -11.53
CA GLY A 131 -19.72 18.39 -10.16
C GLY A 131 -18.37 18.63 -9.47
N PRO A 132 -18.35 19.36 -8.35
CA PRO A 132 -17.13 19.65 -7.58
C PRO A 132 -16.47 18.40 -6.95
N ASN A 133 -17.16 17.26 -6.97
CA ASN A 133 -16.64 15.97 -6.51
C ASN A 133 -16.05 15.12 -7.63
N SER A 134 -15.98 15.63 -8.86
CA SER A 134 -15.37 14.92 -9.98
C SER A 134 -13.88 14.67 -9.69
N GLU A 135 -13.46 13.40 -9.84
CA GLU A 135 -12.09 13.00 -9.63
C GLU A 135 -11.24 13.34 -10.86
N VAL A 136 -9.93 13.40 -10.68
CA VAL A 136 -8.98 13.60 -11.78
C VAL A 136 -8.30 12.25 -12.08
N PRO A 137 -8.36 11.73 -13.32
CA PRO A 137 -7.70 10.48 -13.64
C PRO A 137 -6.18 10.64 -13.54
N MET A 138 -5.50 9.60 -13.06
CA MET A 138 -4.04 9.58 -12.88
C MET A 138 -3.30 10.00 -14.16
N ASP A 139 -3.77 9.53 -15.32
CA ASP A 139 -3.16 9.84 -16.62
C ASP A 139 -3.15 11.33 -16.94
N PHE A 140 -4.07 12.13 -16.38
CA PHE A 140 -4.11 13.58 -16.56
C PHE A 140 -2.88 14.27 -15.94
N GLY A 141 -2.18 13.58 -15.03
CA GLY A 141 -0.89 14.01 -14.48
C GLY A 141 0.15 14.34 -15.55
N ILE A 142 0.13 13.66 -16.71
CA ILE A 142 1.05 13.98 -17.80
C ILE A 142 0.75 15.35 -18.41
N LYS A 143 -0.52 15.75 -18.56
CA LYS A 143 -0.92 17.07 -19.06
C LYS A 143 -0.45 18.17 -18.09
N LEU A 144 -0.65 17.94 -16.79
CA LEU A 144 -0.24 18.86 -15.73
C LEU A 144 1.28 19.00 -15.62
N GLY A 145 2.02 17.93 -15.93
CA GLY A 145 3.47 17.87 -15.91
C GLY A 145 4.15 18.21 -17.24
N TRP A 146 3.44 18.21 -18.37
CA TRP A 146 4.02 18.12 -19.72
C TRP A 146 5.13 19.14 -19.96
N LYS A 147 4.83 20.42 -19.75
CA LYS A 147 5.78 21.51 -19.98
C LYS A 147 7.03 21.40 -19.10
N ALA A 148 6.88 20.98 -17.84
CA ALA A 148 8.02 20.77 -16.95
C ALA A 148 8.86 19.57 -17.41
N ILE A 149 8.22 18.47 -17.82
CA ILE A 149 8.88 17.20 -18.20
C ILE A 149 9.61 17.31 -19.55
N MET A 150 9.10 18.12 -20.50
CA MET A 150 9.73 18.27 -21.81
C MET A 150 10.94 19.21 -21.82
N LYS A 151 10.92 20.31 -21.03
CA LYS A 151 12.03 21.28 -20.94
C LYS A 151 13.43 20.64 -20.75
N PRO A 152 13.62 19.61 -19.91
CA PRO A 152 14.89 18.91 -19.75
C PRO A 152 15.53 18.31 -21.01
N LEU A 153 14.80 18.17 -22.13
CA LEU A 153 15.30 17.65 -23.40
C LEU A 153 16.01 18.71 -24.26
N PHE A 154 15.82 20.00 -23.93
CA PHE A 154 16.28 21.12 -24.72
C PHE A 154 17.68 21.67 -24.39
N PRO A 155 18.28 21.52 -23.19
CA PRO A 155 19.61 22.05 -22.89
C PRO A 155 20.64 21.70 -23.96
N LYS A 156 21.51 22.66 -24.32
CA LYS A 156 22.57 22.48 -25.33
C LYS A 156 23.59 21.42 -24.92
N SER A 157 23.73 21.17 -23.62
CA SER A 157 24.57 20.08 -23.07
C SER A 157 24.04 18.68 -23.38
N ILE A 158 22.82 18.55 -23.91
CA ILE A 158 22.20 17.28 -24.29
C ILE A 158 21.97 17.33 -25.80
N PRO A 159 22.99 17.01 -26.62
CA PRO A 159 22.82 16.94 -28.07
C PRO A 159 21.89 15.76 -28.40
N GLY A 160 20.89 16.02 -29.24
CA GLY A 160 19.92 15.00 -29.64
C GLY A 160 18.93 15.55 -30.65
N ASP A 161 18.70 14.80 -31.72
CA ASP A 161 17.69 15.11 -32.73
C ASP A 161 16.29 14.72 -32.23
N LEU A 162 15.43 15.71 -31.99
CA LEU A 162 14.06 15.47 -31.52
C LEU A 162 13.17 14.77 -32.55
N LEU A 163 13.47 14.84 -33.85
CA LEU A 163 12.75 14.05 -34.87
C LEU A 163 13.05 12.55 -34.74
N ALA A 164 14.16 12.20 -34.10
CA ALA A 164 14.57 10.83 -33.84
C ALA A 164 14.27 10.37 -32.41
N LEU A 165 13.55 11.19 -31.62
CA LEU A 165 13.17 10.91 -30.24
C LEU A 165 12.12 9.79 -30.17
N VAL A 166 12.32 8.86 -29.24
CA VAL A 166 11.37 7.80 -28.91
C VAL A 166 11.01 7.91 -27.44
N HIS A 167 9.73 7.93 -27.12
CA HIS A 167 9.26 7.78 -25.74
C HIS A 167 9.32 6.28 -25.40
N LEU A 168 10.23 5.88 -24.49
CA LEU A 168 10.44 4.47 -24.14
C LEU A 168 9.49 3.97 -23.07
N SER A 169 9.28 4.76 -22.02
CA SER A 169 8.44 4.37 -20.89
C SER A 169 7.89 5.58 -20.16
N ASN A 170 6.77 5.37 -19.49
CA ASN A 170 6.17 6.34 -18.60
C ASN A 170 5.63 5.64 -17.34
N ARG A 171 5.91 6.23 -16.19
CA ARG A 171 5.44 5.78 -14.89
C ARG A 171 4.72 6.89 -14.14
N PHE A 172 3.59 6.57 -13.54
CA PHE A 172 2.89 7.41 -12.58
C PHE A 172 2.99 6.79 -11.19
N ASP A 173 3.39 7.58 -10.20
CA ASP A 173 3.39 7.18 -8.80
C ASP A 173 2.62 8.20 -7.96
N MET A 174 1.56 7.75 -7.30
CA MET A 174 0.85 8.57 -6.32
C MET A 174 1.69 8.69 -5.05
N ARG A 175 1.87 9.91 -4.56
CA ARG A 175 2.55 10.14 -3.28
C ARG A 175 1.71 9.59 -2.13
N ASP A 176 2.39 8.98 -1.17
CA ASP A 176 1.73 8.35 -0.04
C ASP A 176 1.01 9.39 0.82
N ARG A 177 -0.23 9.10 1.20
CA ARG A 177 -1.12 9.99 1.97
C ARG A 177 -1.35 11.39 1.35
N ALA A 178 -1.01 11.58 0.08
CA ALA A 178 -1.24 12.84 -0.61
C ALA A 178 -2.72 13.12 -0.83
N PRO A 179 -3.14 14.40 -0.84
CA PRO A 179 -4.50 14.77 -1.20
C PRO A 179 -4.79 14.36 -2.65
N ARG A 180 -6.04 13.96 -2.92
CA ARG A 180 -6.48 13.70 -4.30
C ARG A 180 -6.72 15.03 -5.00
N LEU A 181 -6.27 15.11 -6.25
CA LEU A 181 -6.62 16.22 -7.14
C LEU A 181 -8.11 16.18 -7.46
N LYS A 182 -8.73 17.35 -7.47
CA LYS A 182 -10.14 17.58 -7.79
C LYS A 182 -10.26 18.68 -8.83
N VAL A 183 -11.41 18.71 -9.50
CA VAL A 183 -11.80 19.84 -10.33
C VAL A 183 -11.86 21.12 -9.47
N GLY A 184 -11.26 22.20 -9.97
CA GLY A 184 -11.11 23.48 -9.29
C GLY A 184 -9.81 23.62 -8.49
N ASP A 185 -9.02 22.57 -8.34
CA ASP A 185 -7.69 22.69 -7.75
C ASP A 185 -6.73 23.41 -8.71
N THR A 186 -5.83 24.23 -8.14
CA THR A 186 -4.70 24.82 -8.85
C THR A 186 -3.45 23.99 -8.58
N VAL A 187 -2.74 23.61 -9.63
CA VAL A 187 -1.50 22.82 -9.54
C VAL A 187 -0.32 23.52 -10.22
N THR A 188 0.89 23.09 -9.89
CA THR A 188 2.11 23.40 -10.62
C THR A 188 2.99 22.16 -10.71
N SER A 189 3.98 22.15 -11.60
CA SER A 189 4.87 21.00 -11.79
C SER A 189 6.33 21.42 -11.77
N GLU A 190 7.18 20.53 -11.29
CA GLU A 190 8.65 20.65 -11.40
C GLU A 190 9.21 19.36 -11.95
N ALA A 191 10.25 19.45 -12.77
CA ALA A 191 10.94 18.27 -13.28
C ALA A 191 12.45 18.35 -13.05
N LYS A 192 13.05 17.19 -12.85
CA LYS A 192 14.49 16.98 -12.75
C LYS A 192 14.90 15.84 -13.67
N ILE A 193 16.11 15.91 -14.20
CA ILE A 193 16.70 14.80 -14.96
C ILE A 193 17.18 13.76 -13.97
N ALA A 194 16.59 12.57 -14.02
CA ALA A 194 16.96 11.45 -13.16
C ALA A 194 18.22 10.75 -13.69
N SER A 195 18.32 10.57 -15.00
CA SER A 195 19.52 10.01 -15.63
C SER A 195 19.69 10.43 -17.08
N ILE A 196 20.95 10.45 -17.53
CA ILE A 196 21.37 10.53 -18.92
C ILE A 196 22.37 9.41 -19.15
N THR A 197 22.03 8.46 -20.03
CA THR A 197 22.89 7.31 -20.32
C THR A 197 23.06 7.10 -21.81
N ASN A 198 24.28 6.78 -22.24
CA ASN A 198 24.57 6.44 -23.64
C ASN A 198 24.61 4.92 -23.82
N SER A 199 23.98 4.44 -24.89
CA SER A 199 23.99 3.06 -25.34
C SER A 199 24.50 2.98 -26.78
N GLU A 200 24.69 1.78 -27.31
CA GLU A 200 25.17 1.58 -28.70
C GLU A 200 24.22 2.14 -29.76
N THR A 201 22.93 2.21 -29.44
CA THR A 201 21.86 2.58 -30.38
C THR A 201 21.29 3.97 -30.13
N GLY A 202 21.73 4.65 -29.06
CA GLY A 202 21.23 5.98 -28.72
C GLY A 202 21.47 6.42 -27.29
N LYS A 203 20.91 7.59 -26.95
CA LYS A 203 21.01 8.24 -25.63
C LYS A 203 19.66 8.23 -24.94
N THR A 204 19.60 7.71 -23.72
CA THR A 204 18.40 7.72 -22.87
C THR A 204 18.46 8.90 -21.91
N VAL A 205 17.37 9.67 -21.82
CA VAL A 205 17.15 10.74 -20.85
C VAL A 205 15.91 10.39 -20.04
N ALA A 206 16.07 10.06 -18.76
CA ALA A 206 14.97 9.84 -17.84
C ALA A 206 14.68 11.13 -17.06
N VAL A 207 13.42 11.55 -17.05
CA VAL A 207 12.96 12.77 -16.40
C VAL A 207 11.92 12.41 -15.35
N LYS A 208 12.10 12.93 -14.14
CA LYS A 208 11.13 12.83 -13.05
C LYS A 208 10.44 14.17 -12.86
N GLY A 209 9.19 14.27 -13.28
CA GLY A 209 8.27 15.36 -12.95
C GLY A 209 7.52 15.08 -11.64
N THR A 210 7.32 16.09 -10.81
CA THR A 210 6.43 16.05 -9.64
C THR A 210 5.36 17.10 -9.81
N VAL A 211 4.09 16.68 -9.69
CA VAL A 211 2.93 17.57 -9.69
C VAL A 211 2.62 17.96 -8.24
N PHE A 212 2.48 19.26 -8.01
CA PHE A 212 2.19 19.85 -6.71
C PHE A 212 0.82 20.51 -6.71
N LEU A 213 0.04 20.23 -5.67
CA LEU A 213 -1.18 20.96 -5.35
C LEU A 213 -0.81 22.28 -4.66
N LEU A 214 -1.38 23.38 -5.12
CA LEU A 214 -1.26 24.69 -4.49
C LEU A 214 -2.54 24.99 -3.73
N LYS A 215 -2.50 24.93 -2.41
CA LYS A 215 -3.67 25.18 -1.56
C LYS A 215 -3.27 25.90 -0.28
N ASP A 216 -4.00 26.96 0.07
CA ASP A 216 -3.78 27.74 1.30
C ASP A 216 -2.33 28.28 1.44
N GLY A 217 -1.66 28.55 0.32
CA GLY A 217 -0.26 28.98 0.28
C GLY A 217 0.78 27.86 0.44
N GLU A 218 0.34 26.62 0.68
CA GLU A 218 1.19 25.45 0.75
C GLU A 218 1.34 24.77 -0.61
N LYS A 219 2.52 24.17 -0.84
CA LYS A 219 2.88 23.43 -2.04
C LYS A 219 3.08 21.96 -1.67
N THR A 220 2.10 21.13 -1.96
CA THR A 220 2.07 19.72 -1.53
C THR A 220 2.29 18.79 -2.72
N PRO A 221 3.31 17.89 -2.71
CA PRO A 221 3.52 16.94 -3.80
C PRO A 221 2.42 15.88 -3.82
N VAL A 222 1.84 15.64 -5.00
CA VAL A 222 0.70 14.72 -5.16
C VAL A 222 1.05 13.47 -5.95
N MET A 223 1.77 13.63 -7.06
CA MET A 223 2.19 12.49 -7.89
C MET A 223 3.54 12.78 -8.56
N ASP A 224 4.31 11.73 -8.77
CA ASP A 224 5.48 11.74 -9.63
C ASP A 224 5.12 11.13 -11.00
N VAL A 225 5.60 11.75 -12.07
CA VAL A 225 5.52 11.28 -13.45
C VAL A 225 6.95 11.10 -13.94
N ILE A 226 7.34 9.86 -14.20
CA ILE A 226 8.70 9.50 -14.61
C ILE A 226 8.63 9.04 -16.06
N SER A 227 9.20 9.83 -16.96
CA SER A 227 9.21 9.55 -18.40
C SER A 227 10.63 9.31 -18.88
N SER A 228 10.83 8.28 -19.70
CA SER A 228 12.12 7.95 -20.29
C SER A 228 12.08 8.17 -21.80
N PHE A 229 12.97 9.04 -22.29
CA PHE A 229 13.08 9.39 -23.69
C PHE A 229 14.39 8.86 -24.27
N PHE A 230 14.40 8.53 -25.57
CA PHE A 230 15.54 7.95 -26.25
C PHE A 230 15.82 8.63 -27.57
N TYR A 231 16.97 9.28 -27.67
CA TYR A 231 17.49 9.79 -28.93
C TYR A 231 18.17 8.66 -29.68
N ARG A 232 17.60 8.25 -30.82
CA ARG A 232 18.27 7.28 -31.71
C ARG A 232 19.52 7.91 -32.30
N GLY A 233 20.62 7.18 -32.32
CA GLY A 233 21.88 7.65 -32.89
C GLY A 233 23.10 7.07 -32.19
N ARG A 234 24.28 7.65 -32.46
CA ARG A 234 25.53 7.34 -31.77
C ARG A 234 26.01 8.56 -31.01
N PHE A 235 26.42 8.36 -29.76
CA PHE A 235 26.76 9.42 -28.82
C PHE A 235 27.99 9.03 -28.00
N ASP A 236 29.05 9.83 -28.09
CA ASP A 236 30.32 9.60 -27.40
C ASP A 236 30.59 10.62 -26.27
N ASP A 237 29.61 11.48 -25.98
CA ASP A 237 29.63 12.56 -24.98
C ASP A 237 29.41 12.05 -23.54
N PHE A 238 30.24 11.10 -23.09
CA PHE A 238 30.11 10.49 -21.76
C PHE A 238 30.27 11.49 -20.60
N ASP A 239 30.97 12.61 -20.80
CA ASP A 239 31.16 13.64 -19.77
C ASP A 239 29.84 14.24 -19.25
N ALA A 240 28.79 14.25 -20.09
CA ALA A 240 27.46 14.74 -19.73
C ALA A 240 26.53 13.65 -19.15
N THR A 241 26.98 12.39 -19.12
CA THR A 241 26.16 11.25 -18.70
C THR A 241 26.28 10.97 -17.21
N PHE A 242 25.12 10.78 -16.56
CA PHE A 242 25.03 10.50 -15.14
C PHE A 242 23.77 9.71 -14.82
N MET A 243 23.72 9.12 -13.64
CA MET A 243 22.54 8.44 -13.12
C MET A 243 22.47 8.68 -11.62
N SER A 244 21.30 9.11 -11.13
CA SER A 244 21.03 9.23 -9.70
C SER A 244 19.79 8.42 -9.37
N GLU A 245 19.90 7.54 -8.39
CA GLU A 245 18.80 6.67 -7.96
C GLU A 245 18.79 6.50 -6.44
N ASP A 246 17.60 6.39 -5.87
CA ASP A 246 17.43 5.94 -4.50
C ASP A 246 17.60 4.41 -4.49
N ASP A 247 18.52 3.90 -3.68
CA ASP A 247 18.72 2.46 -3.58
C ASP A 247 17.54 1.80 -2.84
N PRO A 248 17.23 0.52 -3.10
CA PRO A 248 16.30 -0.22 -2.27
C PRO A 248 16.77 -0.18 -0.81
N GLU A 249 15.84 0.01 0.12
CA GLU A 249 16.15 -0.12 1.54
C GLU A 249 16.62 -1.56 1.83
N TYR A 250 17.68 -1.76 2.61
CA TYR A 250 18.17 -3.10 2.98
C TYR A 250 18.12 -3.31 4.48
N LYS A 251 17.56 -4.44 4.92
CA LYS A 251 17.68 -4.93 6.29
C LYS A 251 18.82 -5.94 6.40
N VAL A 252 19.83 -5.62 7.19
CA VAL A 252 21.01 -6.47 7.42
C VAL A 252 21.01 -6.92 8.89
N THR A 253 20.76 -8.21 9.12
CA THR A 253 20.79 -8.81 10.47
C THR A 253 22.20 -9.22 10.85
N MET A 254 22.70 -8.72 11.97
CA MET A 254 24.01 -9.05 12.51
C MET A 254 23.92 -10.37 13.28
N ASN A 255 24.35 -11.49 12.71
CA ASN A 255 24.21 -12.80 13.37
C ASN A 255 25.34 -13.09 14.36
N SER A 256 26.51 -12.49 14.13
CA SER A 256 27.73 -12.74 14.91
C SER A 256 28.53 -11.46 15.18
N THR A 257 29.45 -11.54 16.15
CA THR A 257 30.44 -10.48 16.39
C THR A 257 31.39 -10.28 15.22
N THR A 258 31.59 -11.32 14.40
CA THR A 258 32.36 -11.25 13.16
C THR A 258 31.65 -10.36 12.14
N ASP A 259 30.34 -10.51 11.94
CA ASP A 259 29.58 -9.68 10.99
C ASP A 259 29.66 -8.19 11.36
N ILE A 260 29.56 -7.90 12.66
CA ILE A 260 29.71 -6.55 13.21
C ILE A 260 31.10 -6.00 12.93
N SER A 261 32.14 -6.82 13.11
CA SER A 261 33.53 -6.41 12.86
C SER A 261 33.78 -6.17 11.36
N VAL A 262 33.19 -7.00 10.49
CA VAL A 262 33.27 -6.83 9.04
C VAL A 262 32.59 -5.53 8.60
N LEU A 263 31.41 -5.22 9.14
CA LEU A 263 30.70 -3.97 8.85
C LEU A 263 31.49 -2.75 9.34
N LYS A 264 32.00 -2.78 10.58
CA LYS A 264 32.81 -1.69 11.15
C LYS A 264 34.17 -1.50 10.47
N SER A 265 34.67 -2.52 9.76
CA SER A 265 35.89 -2.41 8.97
C SER A 265 35.71 -1.68 7.63
N LYS A 266 34.47 -1.32 7.26
CA LYS A 266 34.20 -0.64 5.99
C LYS A 266 34.43 0.86 6.14
N ASP A 267 35.35 1.39 5.35
CA ASP A 267 35.69 2.82 5.34
C ASP A 267 34.48 3.74 5.06
N TRP A 268 33.45 3.21 4.40
CA TRP A 268 32.21 3.94 4.07
C TRP A 268 31.15 3.92 5.18
N PHE A 269 31.37 3.18 6.26
CA PHE A 269 30.41 3.01 7.36
C PHE A 269 30.89 3.75 8.60
N ASP A 270 30.27 4.90 8.89
CA ASP A 270 30.64 5.73 10.04
C ASP A 270 29.61 5.62 11.17
N TRP A 271 30.02 5.08 12.32
CA TRP A 271 29.15 4.83 13.47
C TRP A 271 29.05 6.07 14.36
N LYS A 272 27.84 6.64 14.51
CA LYS A 272 27.65 7.93 15.20
C LYS A 272 27.58 7.86 16.72
N ASP A 273 26.99 6.80 17.28
CA ASP A 273 26.62 6.78 18.70
C ASP A 273 27.39 5.72 19.48
N GLU A 274 28.49 6.12 20.13
CA GLU A 274 29.30 5.21 20.97
C GLU A 274 28.54 4.63 22.16
N ASN A 275 27.42 5.24 22.58
CA ASN A 275 26.59 4.74 23.68
C ASN A 275 25.68 3.59 23.25
N VAL A 276 25.40 3.48 21.95
CA VAL A 276 24.63 2.37 21.37
C VAL A 276 25.60 1.30 20.89
N LYS A 277 25.62 0.15 21.57
CA LYS A 277 26.42 -1.00 21.13
C LYS A 277 25.61 -1.90 20.21
N LEU A 278 26.09 -2.07 18.99
CA LEU A 278 25.59 -3.10 18.08
C LEU A 278 25.93 -4.49 18.63
N ALA A 279 24.93 -5.32 18.85
CA ALA A 279 25.03 -6.68 19.40
C ALA A 279 24.52 -7.73 18.40
N PRO A 280 24.99 -8.99 18.50
CA PRO A 280 24.43 -10.09 17.72
C PRO A 280 22.92 -10.23 17.91
N GLY A 281 22.19 -10.48 16.83
CA GLY A 281 20.73 -10.54 16.76
C GLY A 281 20.06 -9.23 16.34
N GLN A 282 20.77 -8.09 16.31
CA GLN A 282 20.20 -6.81 15.87
C GLN A 282 20.19 -6.65 14.36
N THR A 283 19.15 -6.00 13.83
CA THR A 283 18.99 -5.74 12.40
C THR A 283 19.11 -4.25 12.11
N LEU A 284 20.05 -3.89 11.23
CA LEU A 284 20.23 -2.53 10.72
C LEU A 284 19.42 -2.33 9.45
N THR A 285 18.70 -1.22 9.36
CA THR A 285 18.01 -0.79 8.14
C THR A 285 18.85 0.28 7.44
N PHE A 286 19.30 0.02 6.22
CA PHE A 286 20.09 0.91 5.40
C PHE A 286 19.20 1.62 4.39
N GLN A 287 19.24 2.95 4.39
CA GLN A 287 18.61 3.80 3.38
C GLN A 287 19.72 4.59 2.71
N THR A 288 20.00 4.28 1.44
CA THR A 288 21.09 4.90 0.67
C THR A 288 20.57 5.40 -0.68
N SER A 289 21.28 6.37 -1.23
CA SER A 289 21.11 6.84 -2.60
C SER A 289 22.46 6.79 -3.30
N SER A 290 22.43 6.47 -4.59
CA SER A 290 23.62 6.26 -5.40
C SER A 290 23.63 7.22 -6.58
N SER A 291 24.78 7.85 -6.79
CA SER A 291 25.06 8.76 -7.91
C SER A 291 26.24 8.25 -8.71
N TYR A 292 26.06 8.17 -10.02
CA TYR A 292 27.04 7.63 -10.97
C TYR A 292 27.34 8.66 -12.04
N ARG A 293 28.63 8.85 -12.36
CA ARG A 293 29.09 9.56 -13.57
C ARG A 293 29.83 8.58 -14.46
N TYR A 294 29.55 8.56 -15.76
CA TYR A 294 30.21 7.61 -16.65
C TYR A 294 31.47 8.20 -17.28
N LYS A 295 32.48 7.36 -17.46
CA LYS A 295 33.68 7.67 -18.25
C LYS A 295 33.55 7.10 -19.66
N GLU A 296 33.04 5.87 -19.73
CA GLU A 296 32.79 5.11 -20.95
C GLU A 296 31.76 4.02 -20.64
N LYS A 297 31.40 3.21 -21.65
CA LYS A 297 30.44 2.11 -21.48
C LYS A 297 30.90 1.14 -20.40
N GLY A 298 30.11 1.00 -19.34
CA GLY A 298 30.35 0.06 -18.24
C GLY A 298 31.47 0.46 -17.26
N VAL A 299 32.02 1.66 -17.38
CA VAL A 299 33.02 2.20 -16.45
C VAL A 299 32.57 3.58 -15.96
N TYR A 300 32.45 3.70 -14.64
CA TYR A 300 32.09 4.94 -13.96
C TYR A 300 33.35 5.78 -13.73
N ALA A 301 33.26 7.07 -14.07
CA ALA A 301 34.24 8.09 -13.70
C ALA A 301 34.24 8.29 -12.18
N SER A 302 33.04 8.40 -11.59
CA SER A 302 32.84 8.42 -10.15
C SER A 302 31.57 7.66 -9.76
N VAL A 303 31.61 7.05 -8.58
CA VAL A 303 30.46 6.46 -7.86
C VAL A 303 30.43 7.09 -6.49
N GLU A 304 29.31 7.71 -6.15
CA GLU A 304 29.04 8.35 -4.88
C GLU A 304 27.82 7.65 -4.25
N VAL A 305 27.93 7.27 -2.99
CA VAL A 305 26.83 6.66 -2.24
C VAL A 305 26.70 7.41 -0.92
N GLU A 306 25.52 7.92 -0.65
CA GLU A 306 25.19 8.62 0.57
C GLU A 306 23.99 7.96 1.24
N GLY A 307 23.91 8.04 2.56
CA GLY A 307 22.77 7.49 3.26
C GLY A 307 22.98 7.33 4.75
N SER A 308 22.15 6.50 5.36
CA SER A 308 22.17 6.27 6.79
C SER A 308 21.71 4.87 7.14
N ALA A 309 22.24 4.35 8.26
CA ALA A 309 21.76 3.12 8.86
C ALA A 309 20.99 3.42 10.14
N TYR A 310 19.89 2.70 10.33
CA TYR A 310 18.94 2.88 11.41
C TYR A 310 18.79 1.59 12.23
N LEU A 311 18.55 1.73 13.52
CA LEU A 311 18.10 0.65 14.41
C LEU A 311 16.69 0.95 14.92
N THR A 312 15.90 -0.10 15.10
CA THR A 312 14.64 -0.06 15.86
C THR A 312 14.85 -0.63 17.26
N GLY A 313 13.93 -0.38 18.20
CA GLY A 313 14.01 -0.89 19.56
C GLY A 313 14.96 -0.13 20.49
N ILE A 314 15.38 1.08 20.11
CA ILE A 314 16.30 1.93 20.89
C ILE A 314 15.57 3.21 21.29
N GLY A 315 15.39 3.40 22.60
CA GLY A 315 14.66 4.55 23.17
C GLY A 315 13.27 4.19 23.68
N SER A 316 12.42 5.20 23.90
CA SER A 316 11.08 5.04 24.49
C SER A 316 10.04 4.44 23.54
N ASP A 317 10.26 4.54 22.24
CA ASP A 317 9.39 3.99 21.19
C ASP A 317 10.11 2.83 20.48
N PRO A 318 9.64 1.58 20.64
CA PRO A 318 10.29 0.42 20.05
C PRO A 318 10.24 0.38 18.52
N ASN A 319 9.30 1.10 17.89
CA ASN A 319 9.11 1.07 16.44
C ASN A 319 9.80 2.24 15.71
N LYS A 320 10.34 3.21 16.46
CA LYS A 320 11.02 4.36 15.87
C LYS A 320 12.38 3.95 15.32
N LEU A 321 12.64 4.31 14.05
CA LEU A 321 13.96 4.22 13.44
C LEU A 321 14.85 5.31 14.03
N VAL A 322 15.90 4.90 14.75
CA VAL A 322 16.94 5.79 15.28
C VAL A 322 18.15 5.68 14.37
N GLN A 323 18.62 6.80 13.83
CA GLN A 323 19.83 6.84 13.01
C GLN A 323 21.05 6.53 13.90
N VAL A 324 21.83 5.53 13.51
CA VAL A 324 23.02 5.09 14.28
C VAL A 324 24.31 5.15 13.48
N ALA A 325 24.24 5.22 12.15
CA ALA A 325 25.41 5.39 11.29
C ALA A 325 25.12 6.28 10.07
N ILE A 326 26.16 6.93 9.55
CA ILE A 326 26.18 7.55 8.23
C ILE A 326 26.85 6.60 7.25
N ILE A 327 26.28 6.52 6.05
CA ILE A 327 26.90 5.86 4.91
C ILE A 327 27.43 6.94 3.98
N SER A 328 28.72 6.90 3.69
CA SER A 328 29.34 7.83 2.74
C SER A 328 30.47 7.12 2.01
N TYR A 329 30.33 6.97 0.70
CA TYR A 329 31.34 6.39 -0.16
C TYR A 329 31.55 7.26 -1.38
N THR A 330 32.81 7.53 -1.71
CA THR A 330 33.21 8.15 -2.97
C THR A 330 34.32 7.32 -3.56
N SER A 331 34.16 6.89 -4.81
CA SER A 331 35.21 6.13 -5.49
C SER A 331 36.46 6.98 -5.72
N ALA A 332 37.61 6.53 -5.20
CA ALA A 332 38.88 7.25 -5.38
C ALA A 332 39.40 7.24 -6.84
N THR A 333 38.99 6.25 -7.62
CA THR A 333 39.33 6.08 -9.04
C THR A 333 38.10 5.63 -9.83
N SER A 334 38.22 5.57 -11.15
CA SER A 334 37.19 4.96 -12.00
C SER A 334 36.80 3.58 -11.49
N SER A 335 35.50 3.32 -11.41
CA SER A 335 34.93 2.09 -10.83
C SER A 335 34.12 1.33 -11.86
N LYS A 336 33.98 0.02 -11.66
CA LYS A 336 33.06 -0.84 -12.42
C LYS A 336 31.76 -1.14 -11.67
N GLY A 337 31.58 -0.59 -10.48
CA GLY A 337 30.38 -0.84 -9.69
C GLY A 337 30.33 -0.11 -8.35
N ASN A 338 29.26 -0.39 -7.63
CA ASN A 338 28.96 0.18 -6.32
C ASN A 338 29.25 -0.84 -5.20
N PRO A 339 30.36 -0.68 -4.44
CA PRO A 339 30.74 -1.66 -3.42
C PRO A 339 29.81 -1.66 -2.20
N VAL A 340 29.16 -0.53 -1.90
CA VAL A 340 28.18 -0.41 -0.80
C VAL A 340 26.95 -1.24 -1.13
N LEU A 341 26.36 -1.02 -2.30
CA LEU A 341 25.17 -1.74 -2.75
C LEU A 341 25.43 -3.25 -2.91
N GLU A 342 26.60 -3.65 -3.44
CA GLU A 342 26.97 -5.06 -3.54
C GLU A 342 27.24 -5.72 -2.19
N TYR A 343 27.68 -4.97 -1.17
CA TYR A 343 27.71 -5.47 0.20
C TYR A 343 26.30 -5.69 0.75
N LEU A 344 25.40 -4.72 0.58
CA LEU A 344 24.02 -4.80 1.07
C LEU A 344 23.24 -5.94 0.41
N LYS A 345 23.37 -6.15 -0.91
CA LYS A 345 22.78 -7.27 -1.64
C LYS A 345 23.19 -8.64 -1.10
N ARG A 346 24.46 -8.79 -0.70
CA ARG A 346 24.99 -10.07 -0.19
C ARG A 346 24.68 -10.31 1.28
N SER A 347 24.65 -9.24 2.06
CA SER A 347 24.59 -9.33 3.53
C SER A 347 23.20 -9.10 4.09
N GLY A 348 22.31 -8.46 3.32
CA GLY A 348 20.97 -8.07 3.74
C GLY A 348 19.88 -8.57 2.82
N LYS A 349 18.64 -8.26 3.22
CA LYS A 349 17.44 -8.47 2.42
C LYS A 349 16.86 -7.12 2.02
N PRO A 350 16.54 -6.90 0.75
CA PRO A 350 15.88 -5.67 0.32
C PRO A 350 14.46 -5.60 0.92
N VAL A 351 14.04 -4.40 1.31
CA VAL A 351 12.73 -4.07 1.86
C VAL A 351 11.92 -3.38 0.78
N GLY A 352 10.61 -3.63 0.75
CA GLY A 352 9.72 -2.99 -0.21
C GLY A 352 9.74 -3.60 -1.61
N GLN A 353 10.46 -4.71 -1.82
CA GLN A 353 10.35 -5.45 -3.08
C GLN A 353 8.97 -6.06 -3.27
N HIS A 354 8.59 -6.18 -4.54
CA HIS A 354 7.42 -6.93 -4.96
C HIS A 354 7.54 -8.39 -4.56
N ILE A 355 6.53 -8.88 -3.83
CA ILE A 355 6.41 -10.26 -3.37
C ILE A 355 5.66 -11.02 -4.46
N LEU A 356 6.38 -11.71 -5.33
CA LEU A 356 5.81 -12.43 -6.45
C LEU A 356 5.21 -13.77 -6.02
N PHE A 357 4.11 -14.16 -6.67
CA PHE A 357 3.53 -15.48 -6.44
C PHE A 357 4.43 -16.57 -7.04
N PRO A 358 4.64 -17.71 -6.34
CA PRO A 358 5.46 -18.80 -6.85
C PRO A 358 5.01 -19.37 -8.20
N THR A 359 3.70 -19.30 -8.49
CA THR A 359 3.08 -19.76 -9.75
C THR A 359 3.20 -18.75 -10.89
N GLY A 360 3.79 -17.58 -10.64
CA GLY A 360 3.81 -16.45 -11.57
C GLY A 360 2.47 -15.74 -11.73
N GLY A 361 1.47 -16.07 -10.91
CA GLY A 361 0.17 -15.40 -10.87
C GLY A 361 -0.91 -15.96 -11.80
N TYR A 362 -2.06 -15.30 -11.84
CA TYR A 362 -3.23 -15.71 -12.62
C TYR A 362 -3.82 -14.55 -13.43
N LEU A 363 -4.43 -14.88 -14.58
CA LEU A 363 -5.12 -13.90 -15.42
C LEU A 363 -6.38 -13.40 -14.71
N ILE A 364 -6.58 -12.09 -14.73
CA ILE A 364 -7.80 -11.48 -14.22
C ILE A 364 -8.82 -11.53 -15.35
N LYS A 365 -9.86 -12.36 -15.20
CA LYS A 365 -10.93 -12.47 -16.19
C LYS A 365 -11.96 -11.38 -15.94
N ASP A 366 -12.37 -10.71 -17.00
CA ASP A 366 -13.59 -9.90 -17.03
C ASP A 366 -14.74 -10.84 -17.42
N GLU A 367 -15.85 -10.83 -16.68
CA GLU A 367 -17.06 -11.62 -16.98
C GLU A 367 -17.63 -11.29 -18.37
N ASN A 368 -17.29 -10.11 -18.92
CA ASN A 368 -17.72 -9.66 -20.23
C ASN A 368 -16.69 -9.87 -21.35
N ASN A 369 -15.48 -10.36 -21.05
CA ASN A 369 -14.46 -10.69 -22.06
C ASN A 369 -14.07 -9.52 -23.02
N ILE A 370 -14.18 -8.25 -22.59
CA ILE A 370 -13.78 -7.10 -23.42
C ILE A 370 -12.54 -6.43 -22.83
N SER A 371 -11.39 -6.95 -23.24
CA SER A 371 -10.13 -6.21 -23.18
C SER A 371 -9.65 -5.76 -24.56
N GLU A 372 -10.58 -5.68 -25.52
CA GLU A 372 -10.32 -5.13 -26.84
C GLU A 372 -10.66 -3.64 -26.91
N ILE A 373 -9.69 -2.83 -27.31
CA ILE A 373 -9.84 -1.38 -27.53
C ILE A 373 -9.28 -1.05 -28.91
N LYS A 374 -9.94 -0.16 -29.64
CA LYS A 374 -9.44 0.31 -30.94
C LYS A 374 -8.73 1.65 -30.78
N THR A 375 -7.56 1.82 -31.40
CA THR A 375 -6.91 3.14 -31.49
C THR A 375 -7.80 4.11 -32.26
N PRO A 376 -7.72 5.43 -31.98
CA PRO A 376 -8.59 6.41 -32.60
C PRO A 376 -8.37 6.46 -34.12
N THR A 377 -9.33 7.02 -34.85
CA THR A 377 -9.23 7.19 -36.31
C THR A 377 -8.20 8.23 -36.72
N ASN A 378 -7.93 9.20 -35.85
CA ASN A 378 -6.88 10.20 -35.97
C ASN A 378 -6.43 10.67 -34.56
N ASN A 379 -5.25 11.28 -34.47
CA ASN A 379 -4.63 11.61 -33.18
C ASN A 379 -4.84 13.08 -32.75
N LEU A 380 -5.56 13.88 -33.53
CA LEU A 380 -5.76 15.31 -33.26
C LEU A 380 -6.50 15.58 -31.94
N PRO A 381 -7.62 14.88 -31.60
CA PRO A 381 -8.29 15.08 -30.32
C PRO A 381 -7.36 14.87 -29.12
N TYR A 382 -6.51 13.84 -29.16
CA TYR A 382 -5.58 13.59 -28.06
C TYR A 382 -4.47 14.65 -28.00
N SER A 383 -3.96 15.12 -29.13
CA SER A 383 -2.98 16.23 -29.18
C SER A 383 -3.55 17.48 -28.52
N GLN A 384 -4.82 17.80 -28.81
CA GLN A 384 -5.53 18.91 -28.18
C GLN A 384 -5.71 18.73 -26.67
N ALA A 385 -6.19 17.56 -26.23
CA ALA A 385 -6.49 17.32 -24.83
C ALA A 385 -5.24 17.17 -23.94
N SER A 386 -4.14 16.61 -24.47
CA SER A 386 -2.89 16.38 -23.74
C SER A 386 -1.87 17.51 -23.85
N ALA A 387 -2.04 18.41 -24.83
CA ALA A 387 -1.05 19.39 -25.28
C ALA A 387 0.23 18.79 -25.88
N ASP A 388 0.25 17.48 -26.19
CA ASP A 388 1.31 16.88 -26.99
C ASP A 388 1.07 17.10 -28.48
N TRP A 389 1.62 18.22 -28.95
CA TRP A 389 1.56 18.67 -30.34
C TRP A 389 2.68 18.10 -31.23
N ASN A 390 3.33 17.00 -30.84
CA ASN A 390 4.39 16.42 -31.67
C ASN A 390 3.85 16.05 -33.08
N PRO A 391 4.38 16.67 -34.15
CA PRO A 391 3.78 16.58 -35.49
C PRO A 391 3.82 15.18 -36.08
N ILE A 392 4.67 14.28 -35.57
CA ILE A 392 4.73 12.89 -36.05
C ILE A 392 3.40 12.14 -35.88
N HIS A 393 2.50 12.63 -35.02
CA HIS A 393 1.20 12.02 -34.77
C HIS A 393 0.08 12.55 -35.66
N CYS A 394 0.23 13.74 -36.24
CA CYS A 394 -0.85 14.42 -36.95
C CYS A 394 -0.47 14.82 -38.38
N ASN A 395 0.82 15.04 -38.65
CA ASN A 395 1.34 15.53 -39.91
C ASN A 395 2.12 14.42 -40.64
N PRO A 396 1.62 13.91 -41.78
CA PRO A 396 2.24 12.78 -42.49
C PRO A 396 3.64 13.10 -43.04
N TYR A 397 3.95 14.37 -43.32
CA TYR A 397 5.27 14.77 -43.81
C TYR A 397 6.33 14.65 -42.70
N PHE A 398 6.01 15.07 -41.48
CA PHE A 398 6.89 14.89 -40.33
C PHE A 398 7.06 13.42 -39.94
N ALA A 399 5.98 12.64 -40.00
CA ALA A 399 6.07 11.20 -39.78
C ALA A 399 6.99 10.52 -40.81
N ASN A 400 6.89 10.91 -42.09
CA ASN A 400 7.76 10.42 -43.13
C ASN A 400 9.23 10.87 -42.94
N LEU A 401 9.45 12.14 -42.59
CA LEU A 401 10.77 12.70 -42.28
C LEU A 401 11.44 11.94 -41.12
N ALA A 402 10.69 11.57 -40.09
CA ALA A 402 11.15 10.76 -38.96
C ALA A 402 11.30 9.25 -39.28
N SER A 403 11.05 8.85 -40.54
CA SER A 403 11.08 7.47 -41.03
C SER A 403 10.12 6.54 -40.27
N LEU A 404 8.92 7.03 -39.95
CA LEU A 404 7.87 6.27 -39.27
C LEU A 404 6.91 5.63 -40.29
N PRO A 405 6.19 4.55 -39.93
CA PRO A 405 5.26 3.87 -40.83
C PRO A 405 4.03 4.70 -41.21
N GLY A 406 3.81 5.83 -40.53
CA GLY A 406 2.67 6.74 -40.73
C GLY A 406 2.51 7.63 -39.50
N THR A 407 1.37 8.30 -39.40
CA THR A 407 1.01 9.11 -38.23
C THR A 407 0.65 8.23 -37.03
N ILE A 408 1.66 7.72 -36.35
CA ILE A 408 1.50 6.78 -35.23
C ILE A 408 0.67 7.38 -34.10
N THR A 409 -0.12 6.56 -33.40
CA THR A 409 -0.86 6.95 -32.21
C THR A 409 0.08 7.30 -31.06
N HIS A 410 -0.27 8.33 -30.28
CA HIS A 410 0.51 8.73 -29.10
C HIS A 410 0.69 7.56 -28.13
N GLY A 411 1.93 7.35 -27.66
CA GLY A 411 2.22 6.39 -26.60
C GLY A 411 1.39 6.67 -25.35
N MET A 412 1.26 7.94 -24.96
CA MET A 412 0.48 8.35 -23.79
C MET A 412 -1.03 8.09 -23.94
N TRP A 413 -1.59 8.08 -25.16
CA TRP A 413 -2.96 7.62 -25.39
C TRP A 413 -3.06 6.12 -25.10
N SER A 414 -2.14 5.31 -25.63
CA SER A 414 -2.13 3.86 -25.40
C SER A 414 -1.91 3.50 -23.93
N SER A 415 -1.11 4.29 -23.21
CA SER A 415 -0.91 4.22 -21.76
C SER A 415 -2.24 4.41 -21.03
N ALA A 416 -2.94 5.53 -21.28
CA ALA A 416 -4.19 5.87 -20.61
C ALA A 416 -5.34 4.91 -20.94
N ALA A 417 -5.47 4.52 -22.22
CA ALA A 417 -6.46 3.54 -22.66
C ALA A 417 -6.21 2.15 -22.03
N THR A 418 -4.94 1.75 -21.89
CA THR A 418 -4.61 0.49 -21.20
C THR A 418 -4.87 0.60 -19.68
N ARG A 419 -4.54 1.73 -19.06
CA ARG A 419 -4.76 1.98 -17.64
C ARG A 419 -6.24 2.03 -17.27
N SER A 420 -7.12 2.50 -18.16
CA SER A 420 -8.57 2.47 -17.93
C SER A 420 -9.10 1.05 -17.75
N VAL A 421 -8.52 0.06 -18.44
CA VAL A 421 -8.84 -1.37 -18.24
C VAL A 421 -8.31 -1.88 -16.89
N VAL A 422 -7.11 -1.45 -16.47
CA VAL A 422 -6.59 -1.76 -15.13
C VAL A 422 -7.53 -1.23 -14.06
N GLU A 423 -8.00 0.01 -14.20
CA GLU A 423 -8.98 0.60 -13.28
C GLU A 423 -10.29 -0.19 -13.26
N ARG A 424 -10.88 -0.45 -14.42
CA ARG A 424 -12.17 -1.13 -14.52
C ARG A 424 -12.12 -2.54 -13.94
N VAL A 425 -11.07 -3.30 -14.29
CA VAL A 425 -10.98 -4.74 -14.01
C VAL A 425 -10.25 -5.03 -12.71
N ALA A 426 -9.04 -4.48 -12.51
CA ALA A 426 -8.23 -4.81 -11.33
C ALA A 426 -8.57 -3.94 -10.10
N ALA A 427 -9.01 -2.70 -10.33
CA ALA A 427 -9.46 -1.79 -9.29
C ALA A 427 -10.98 -1.74 -9.11
N GLU A 428 -11.72 -2.58 -9.83
CA GLU A 428 -13.19 -2.73 -9.74
C GLU A 428 -13.92 -1.39 -9.97
N GLY A 429 -13.43 -0.59 -10.93
CA GLY A 429 -14.01 0.72 -11.28
C GLY A 429 -13.63 1.87 -10.33
N HIS A 430 -12.77 1.62 -9.33
CA HIS A 430 -12.33 2.64 -8.39
C HIS A 430 -10.91 3.13 -8.71
N GLY A 431 -10.79 4.15 -9.58
CA GLY A 431 -9.51 4.68 -10.04
C GLY A 431 -8.51 5.03 -8.94
N ALA A 432 -8.99 5.52 -7.79
CA ALA A 432 -8.13 5.86 -6.66
C ALA A 432 -7.43 4.67 -5.96
N ARG A 433 -7.82 3.43 -6.27
CA ARG A 433 -7.09 2.23 -5.84
C ARG A 433 -5.83 2.01 -6.67
N VAL A 434 -5.72 2.54 -7.89
CA VAL A 434 -4.48 2.50 -8.67
C VAL A 434 -3.49 3.48 -8.04
N LYS A 435 -2.38 2.98 -7.48
CA LYS A 435 -1.37 3.77 -6.76
C LYS A 435 -0.12 4.02 -7.58
N SER A 436 0.23 3.07 -8.44
CA SER A 436 1.33 3.20 -9.39
C SER A 436 0.95 2.54 -10.70
N TYR A 437 1.45 3.07 -11.80
CA TYR A 437 1.30 2.51 -13.14
C TYR A 437 2.55 2.80 -13.96
N ASP A 438 3.33 1.77 -14.27
CA ASP A 438 4.61 1.83 -14.97
C ASP A 438 4.51 1.02 -16.26
N VAL A 439 4.70 1.68 -17.42
CA VAL A 439 4.61 1.04 -18.73
C VAL A 439 5.77 1.41 -19.64
N SER A 440 6.19 0.44 -20.45
CA SER A 440 7.15 0.59 -21.54
C SER A 440 6.47 0.39 -22.89
N PHE A 441 6.75 1.30 -23.82
CA PHE A 441 6.28 1.27 -25.20
C PHE A 441 7.24 0.40 -26.03
N THR A 442 6.78 -0.79 -26.40
CA THR A 442 7.61 -1.81 -27.09
C THR A 442 7.36 -1.85 -28.59
N GLY A 443 6.25 -1.25 -29.05
CA GLY A 443 5.91 -1.16 -30.46
C GLY A 443 5.08 0.08 -30.77
N MET A 444 5.11 0.52 -32.02
CA MET A 444 4.33 1.65 -32.52
C MET A 444 2.94 1.18 -32.97
N LEU A 445 1.95 2.06 -32.79
CA LEU A 445 0.57 1.80 -33.18
C LEU A 445 0.15 2.76 -34.27
N LEU A 446 -0.56 2.28 -35.29
CA LEU A 446 -1.25 3.14 -36.25
C LEU A 446 -2.70 3.40 -35.79
N PRO A 447 -3.32 4.48 -36.26
CA PRO A 447 -4.76 4.70 -36.11
C PRO A 447 -5.58 3.49 -36.59
N ASN A 448 -6.75 3.27 -35.99
CA ASN A 448 -7.65 2.15 -36.26
C ASN A 448 -7.11 0.73 -36.00
N THR A 449 -6.05 0.57 -35.22
CA THR A 449 -5.53 -0.74 -34.78
C THR A 449 -6.35 -1.28 -33.61
N THR A 450 -6.76 -2.55 -33.67
CA THR A 450 -7.40 -3.22 -32.54
C THR A 450 -6.34 -3.74 -31.56
N LEU A 451 -6.50 -3.43 -30.29
CA LEU A 451 -5.61 -3.80 -29.20
C LEU A 451 -6.31 -4.81 -28.31
N LYS A 452 -5.60 -5.84 -27.84
CA LYS A 452 -6.04 -6.76 -26.80
C LYS A 452 -5.17 -6.57 -25.56
N ILE A 453 -5.79 -6.30 -24.42
CA ILE A 453 -5.11 -6.05 -23.15
C ILE A 453 -5.22 -7.28 -22.25
N GLU A 454 -4.11 -7.73 -21.69
CA GLU A 454 -4.05 -8.85 -20.77
C GLU A 454 -3.54 -8.38 -19.41
N LEU A 455 -4.33 -8.66 -18.37
CA LEU A 455 -4.01 -8.33 -16.98
C LEU A 455 -3.76 -9.61 -16.19
N LYS A 456 -2.64 -9.67 -15.49
CA LYS A 456 -2.27 -10.80 -14.64
C LYS A 456 -1.94 -10.31 -13.23
N HIS A 457 -2.58 -10.88 -12.21
CA HIS A 457 -2.21 -10.62 -10.82
C HIS A 457 -1.00 -11.49 -10.47
N ILE A 458 0.18 -10.88 -10.36
CA ILE A 458 1.48 -11.57 -10.28
C ILE A 458 2.11 -11.58 -8.88
N GLY A 459 1.61 -10.75 -7.96
CA GLY A 459 2.16 -10.66 -6.61
C GLY A 459 1.51 -9.57 -5.75
N GLN A 460 2.19 -9.20 -4.68
CA GLN A 460 1.81 -8.13 -3.76
C GLN A 460 2.97 -7.16 -3.51
N THR A 461 2.68 -5.95 -3.06
CA THR A 461 3.68 -5.05 -2.48
C THR A 461 3.72 -5.21 -0.96
N SER A 462 4.80 -4.75 -0.32
CA SER A 462 4.87 -4.75 1.15
C SER A 462 3.80 -3.88 1.83
N LYS A 463 3.13 -3.00 1.09
CA LYS A 463 2.04 -2.13 1.58
C LYS A 463 0.65 -2.75 1.48
N GLY A 464 0.54 -3.99 0.97
CA GLY A 464 -0.76 -4.61 0.74
C GLY A 464 -1.38 -4.30 -0.61
N TYR A 465 -0.63 -3.80 -1.60
CA TYR A 465 -1.18 -3.52 -2.93
C TYR A 465 -1.01 -4.75 -3.83
N LYS A 466 -2.04 -5.07 -4.62
CA LYS A 466 -1.98 -6.07 -5.67
C LYS A 466 -1.01 -5.59 -6.75
N LEU A 467 -0.07 -6.45 -7.14
CA LEU A 467 0.82 -6.19 -8.27
C LEU A 467 0.25 -6.82 -9.54
N ILE A 468 -0.13 -5.97 -10.49
CA ILE A 468 -0.79 -6.38 -11.72
C ILE A 468 0.21 -6.21 -12.87
N SER A 469 0.54 -7.30 -13.56
CA SER A 469 1.23 -7.23 -14.86
C SER A 469 0.24 -6.84 -15.93
N VAL A 470 0.66 -5.93 -16.81
CA VAL A 470 -0.12 -5.39 -17.90
C VAL A 470 0.60 -5.71 -19.21
N THR A 471 -0.10 -6.25 -20.19
CA THR A 471 0.46 -6.46 -21.53
C THR A 471 -0.59 -6.16 -22.58
N THR A 472 -0.27 -5.27 -23.51
CA THR A 472 -1.13 -4.90 -24.63
C THR A 472 -0.55 -5.45 -25.92
N TYR A 473 -1.38 -6.15 -26.68
CA TYR A 473 -1.07 -6.70 -27.99
C TYR A 473 -1.83 -5.94 -29.06
N ALA A 474 -1.18 -5.56 -30.15
CA ALA A 474 -1.85 -5.18 -31.39
C ALA A 474 -2.28 -6.46 -32.12
N LEU A 475 -3.58 -6.57 -32.39
CA LEU A 475 -4.13 -7.65 -33.20
C LEU A 475 -3.87 -7.36 -34.69
N PRO A 476 -3.57 -8.39 -35.49
CA PRO A 476 -3.38 -8.21 -36.93
C PRO A 476 -4.67 -7.70 -37.58
N GLY A 477 -4.55 -6.66 -38.42
CA GLY A 477 -5.66 -6.17 -39.24
C GLY A 477 -5.99 -7.15 -40.38
N GLU A 478 -7.16 -6.98 -41.02
CA GLU A 478 -7.62 -7.84 -42.13
C GLU A 478 -6.64 -7.92 -43.31
N SER A 479 -5.75 -6.93 -43.45
CA SER A 479 -4.73 -6.83 -44.51
C SER A 479 -3.31 -7.23 -44.08
N SER A 480 -3.11 -7.68 -42.83
CA SER A 480 -1.79 -8.07 -42.31
C SER A 480 -1.36 -9.44 -42.84
N SER A 481 -0.10 -9.57 -43.27
CA SER A 481 0.52 -10.85 -43.65
C SER A 481 0.95 -11.70 -42.44
N SER A 482 1.03 -11.11 -41.25
CA SER A 482 1.30 -11.82 -39.99
C SER A 482 -0.02 -12.18 -39.30
N ALA A 483 -0.14 -13.45 -38.89
CA ALA A 483 -1.28 -13.95 -38.12
C ALA A 483 -1.10 -13.79 -36.59
N GLU A 484 0.09 -13.40 -36.13
CA GLU A 484 0.39 -13.35 -34.69
C GLU A 484 0.21 -11.92 -34.10
N PRO A 485 -0.42 -11.79 -32.92
CA PRO A 485 -0.49 -10.52 -32.20
C PRO A 485 0.90 -10.00 -31.83
N THR A 486 1.13 -8.71 -32.06
CA THR A 486 2.41 -8.07 -31.72
C THR A 486 2.30 -7.36 -30.38
N LYS A 487 3.24 -7.61 -29.48
CA LYS A 487 3.31 -6.90 -28.18
C LYS A 487 3.73 -5.45 -28.40
N VAL A 488 2.94 -4.51 -27.88
CA VAL A 488 3.14 -3.06 -28.10
C VAL A 488 3.33 -2.27 -26.81
N LEU A 489 2.79 -2.75 -25.69
CA LEU A 489 2.98 -2.14 -24.37
C LEU A 489 3.10 -3.23 -23.32
N VAL A 490 4.06 -3.08 -22.40
CA VAL A 490 4.22 -3.94 -21.23
C VAL A 490 4.41 -3.09 -20.00
N GLY A 491 3.96 -3.57 -18.85
CA GLY A 491 4.13 -2.82 -17.62
C GLY A 491 3.58 -3.49 -16.40
N THR A 492 3.55 -2.75 -15.31
CA THR A 492 2.99 -3.16 -14.03
C THR A 492 2.16 -2.04 -13.41
N ALA A 493 1.12 -2.42 -12.67
CA ALA A 493 0.32 -1.51 -11.87
C ALA A 493 0.28 -1.99 -10.41
N GLU A 494 0.39 -1.07 -9.47
CA GLU A 494 0.13 -1.33 -8.06
C GLU A 494 -1.29 -0.87 -7.72
N VAL A 495 -2.14 -1.80 -7.31
CA VAL A 495 -3.56 -1.57 -7.06
C VAL A 495 -3.91 -1.93 -5.63
N ALA A 496 -4.35 -0.97 -4.83
CA ALA A 496 -4.82 -1.21 -3.47
C ALA A 496 -5.95 -2.25 -3.45
N GLN A 497 -5.97 -3.13 -2.45
CA GLN A 497 -7.10 -4.05 -2.24
C GLN A 497 -8.36 -3.26 -1.82
N ALA A 498 -9.50 -3.95 -1.74
CA ALA A 498 -10.70 -3.36 -1.16
C ALA A 498 -10.44 -2.92 0.30
N SER A 499 -11.23 -1.97 0.81
CA SER A 499 -11.10 -1.51 2.20
C SER A 499 -11.25 -2.70 3.15
N THR A 500 -10.18 -3.01 3.89
CA THR A 500 -10.11 -4.21 4.75
C THR A 500 -10.00 -3.79 6.21
N GLY A 501 -10.82 -4.40 7.07
CA GLY A 501 -10.68 -4.30 8.53
C GLY A 501 -10.24 -5.63 9.12
N TYR A 502 -9.27 -5.60 10.04
CA TYR A 502 -8.78 -6.81 10.72
C TYR A 502 -9.45 -6.95 12.09
N VAL A 503 -10.15 -8.07 12.31
CA VAL A 503 -10.77 -8.39 13.60
C VAL A 503 -10.12 -9.61 14.22
N PHE A 504 -9.74 -9.50 15.49
CA PHE A 504 -9.05 -10.55 16.25
C PHE A 504 -10.02 -11.24 17.21
N THR A 505 -9.91 -12.56 17.35
CA THR A 505 -10.86 -13.38 18.09
C THR A 505 -10.62 -13.33 19.59
N GLY A 506 -11.69 -13.49 20.35
CA GLY A 506 -11.63 -13.60 21.81
C GLY A 506 -11.36 -15.02 22.28
N GLN A 507 -11.36 -15.20 23.60
CA GLN A 507 -11.31 -16.52 24.22
C GLN A 507 -12.57 -17.34 23.90
N GLY A 508 -12.42 -18.65 23.67
CA GLY A 508 -13.52 -19.59 23.40
C GLY A 508 -13.32 -20.44 22.14
N SER A 509 -12.40 -20.04 21.25
CA SER A 509 -12.06 -20.71 20.00
C SER A 509 -10.83 -21.63 20.08
N GLN A 510 -10.21 -21.76 21.26
CA GLN A 510 -8.99 -22.54 21.43
C GLN A 510 -9.21 -24.04 21.20
N GLU A 511 -8.31 -24.64 20.41
CA GLU A 511 -8.33 -26.07 20.11
C GLU A 511 -6.91 -26.66 20.07
N PRO A 512 -6.75 -27.96 20.43
CA PRO A 512 -5.45 -28.62 20.35
C PRO A 512 -4.86 -28.55 18.95
N GLY A 513 -3.59 -28.18 18.84
CA GLY A 513 -2.87 -28.07 17.57
C GLY A 513 -3.15 -26.79 16.76
N MET A 514 -3.90 -25.82 17.30
CA MET A 514 -4.16 -24.57 16.59
C MET A 514 -2.84 -23.87 16.18
N GLY A 515 -2.81 -23.35 14.95
CA GLY A 515 -1.64 -22.68 14.38
C GLY A 515 -0.45 -23.59 14.04
N MET A 516 -0.47 -24.89 14.37
CA MET A 516 0.71 -25.75 14.19
C MET A 516 1.01 -26.11 12.73
N ALA A 517 0.00 -26.13 11.85
CA ALA A 517 0.23 -26.26 10.41
C ALA A 517 1.06 -25.07 9.89
N LEU A 518 0.64 -23.85 10.25
CA LEU A 518 1.35 -22.63 9.90
C LEU A 518 2.73 -22.56 10.54
N TYR A 519 2.87 -23.00 11.80
CA TYR A 519 4.17 -23.13 12.47
C TYR A 519 5.15 -24.01 11.68
N ASN A 520 4.67 -25.08 11.03
CA ASN A 520 5.52 -25.97 10.25
C ASN A 520 5.93 -25.35 8.90
N GLU A 521 5.02 -24.62 8.25
CA GLU A 521 5.20 -24.11 6.89
C GLU A 521 5.88 -22.73 6.83
N SER A 522 5.59 -21.83 7.78
CA SER A 522 6.03 -20.43 7.76
C SER A 522 7.17 -20.18 8.75
N ALA A 523 8.29 -19.66 8.24
CA ALA A 523 9.46 -19.33 9.08
C ALA A 523 9.17 -18.17 10.04
N VAL A 524 8.43 -17.15 9.58
CA VAL A 524 8.04 -16.00 10.42
C VAL A 524 7.03 -16.42 11.48
N ALA A 525 6.02 -17.23 11.13
CA ALA A 525 5.08 -17.75 12.13
C ALA A 525 5.79 -18.61 13.20
N ARG A 526 6.73 -19.46 12.78
CA ARG A 526 7.56 -20.27 13.68
C ARG A 526 8.41 -19.41 14.62
N ALA A 527 9.04 -18.35 14.11
CA ALA A 527 9.82 -17.43 14.94
C ALA A 527 8.98 -16.80 16.06
N VAL A 528 7.73 -16.43 15.77
CA VAL A 528 6.80 -15.88 16.79
C VAL A 528 6.54 -16.89 17.92
N TRP A 529 6.26 -18.14 17.55
CA TRP A 529 6.04 -19.22 18.51
C TRP A 529 7.29 -19.55 19.31
N ASP A 530 8.45 -19.68 18.66
CA ASP A 530 9.71 -20.04 19.30
C ASP A 530 10.16 -18.93 20.27
N GLU A 531 9.94 -17.65 19.94
CA GLU A 531 10.21 -16.53 20.83
C GLU A 531 9.31 -16.56 22.07
N ALA A 532 8.00 -16.75 21.88
CA ALA A 532 7.04 -16.87 22.97
C ALA A 532 7.37 -18.07 23.88
N ASP A 533 7.63 -19.23 23.30
CA ASP A 533 7.92 -20.46 24.03
C ASP A 533 9.23 -20.37 24.83
N ARG A 534 10.29 -19.83 24.21
CA ARG A 534 11.57 -19.60 24.88
C ARG A 534 11.42 -18.64 26.06
N HIS A 535 10.74 -17.51 25.87
CA HIS A 535 10.49 -16.55 26.93
C HIS A 535 9.70 -17.18 28.08
N LEU A 536 8.61 -17.89 27.78
CA LEU A 536 7.80 -18.55 28.81
C LEU A 536 8.57 -19.66 29.54
N GLY A 537 9.43 -20.39 28.84
CA GLY A 537 10.32 -21.39 29.44
C GLY A 537 11.36 -20.78 30.37
N GLU A 538 11.97 -19.65 29.98
CA GLU A 538 12.97 -18.93 30.79
C GLU A 538 12.35 -18.25 32.02
N VAL A 539 11.14 -17.70 31.87
CA VAL A 539 10.51 -16.82 32.87
C VAL A 539 9.54 -17.57 33.79
N TYR A 540 8.77 -18.53 33.27
CA TYR A 540 7.73 -19.25 34.00
C TYR A 540 7.95 -20.76 34.09
N GLY A 541 8.91 -21.30 33.34
CA GLY A 541 9.28 -22.72 33.42
C GLY A 541 8.30 -23.68 32.75
N PHE A 542 7.51 -23.22 31.77
CA PHE A 542 6.66 -24.09 30.95
C PHE A 542 6.78 -23.75 29.45
N SER A 543 6.53 -24.75 28.60
CA SER A 543 6.45 -24.59 27.15
C SER A 543 4.98 -24.43 26.73
N ILE A 544 4.68 -23.34 26.02
CA ILE A 544 3.34 -23.15 25.44
C ILE A 544 3.13 -24.06 24.24
N LEU A 545 4.20 -24.38 23.48
CA LEU A 545 4.13 -25.33 22.37
C LEU A 545 3.72 -26.73 22.84
N GLU A 546 4.25 -27.19 23.97
CA GLU A 546 3.83 -28.45 24.59
C GLU A 546 2.34 -28.43 24.95
N ILE A 547 1.86 -27.33 25.54
CA ILE A 547 0.46 -27.19 25.95
C ILE A 547 -0.48 -27.20 24.75
N VAL A 548 -0.15 -26.48 23.68
CA VAL A 548 -0.98 -26.41 22.46
C VAL A 548 -0.97 -27.73 21.70
N ARG A 549 0.18 -28.41 21.59
CA ARG A 549 0.30 -29.67 20.84
C ARG A 549 -0.36 -30.85 21.55
N ASN A 550 -0.17 -30.94 22.87
CA ASN A 550 -0.51 -32.16 23.62
C ASN A 550 -1.70 -31.99 24.56
N ASN A 551 -2.12 -30.75 24.86
CA ASN A 551 -3.15 -30.42 25.84
C ASN A 551 -3.06 -31.26 27.13
N PRO A 552 -1.92 -31.24 27.85
CA PRO A 552 -1.74 -32.04 29.04
C PRO A 552 -2.74 -31.60 30.13
N LYS A 553 -3.15 -32.52 30.99
CA LYS A 553 -4.03 -32.20 32.14
C LYS A 553 -3.30 -31.53 33.29
N GLU A 554 -2.00 -31.79 33.40
CA GLU A 554 -1.15 -31.27 34.45
C GLU A 554 0.19 -30.79 33.90
N LYS A 555 0.75 -29.74 34.48
CA LYS A 555 2.10 -29.23 34.18
C LYS A 555 2.79 -28.88 35.47
N ILE A 556 3.92 -29.53 35.72
CA ILE A 556 4.76 -29.29 36.90
C ILE A 556 5.89 -28.32 36.51
N VAL A 557 5.96 -27.19 37.20
CA VAL A 557 7.08 -26.26 37.14
C VAL A 557 8.03 -26.58 38.29
N HIS A 558 9.31 -26.81 37.98
CA HIS A 558 10.33 -27.15 38.95
C HIS A 558 11.19 -25.92 39.28
N PHE A 559 11.35 -25.62 40.57
CA PHE A 559 12.12 -24.47 41.06
C PHE A 559 13.56 -24.83 41.47
N GLY A 560 14.13 -25.85 40.82
CA GLY A 560 15.49 -26.33 41.09
C GLY A 560 16.59 -25.49 40.42
N GLY A 561 17.72 -25.34 41.11
CA GLY A 561 18.90 -24.63 40.60
C GLY A 561 18.71 -23.11 40.50
N ILE A 562 19.75 -22.42 40.03
CA ILE A 562 19.78 -20.95 39.96
C ILE A 562 18.60 -20.39 39.13
N LYS A 563 18.31 -21.01 37.97
CA LYS A 563 17.20 -20.60 37.11
C LYS A 563 15.84 -20.83 37.78
N GLY A 564 15.64 -21.99 38.41
CA GLY A 564 14.39 -22.32 39.09
C GLY A 564 14.09 -21.41 40.29
N HIS A 565 15.13 -20.95 41.01
CA HIS A 565 14.97 -19.95 42.07
C HIS A 565 14.48 -18.61 41.53
N GLY A 566 15.00 -18.15 40.38
CA GLY A 566 14.53 -16.94 39.72
C GLY A 566 13.05 -17.02 39.30
N ILE A 567 12.65 -18.15 38.69
CA ILE A 567 11.26 -18.41 38.31
C ILE A 567 10.33 -18.37 39.55
N ARG A 568 10.74 -19.03 40.64
CA ARG A 568 9.97 -19.04 41.89
C ARG A 568 9.81 -17.64 42.47
N GLN A 569 10.89 -16.87 42.52
CA GLN A 569 10.88 -15.51 43.02
C GLN A 569 9.88 -14.64 42.22
N ARG A 570 9.86 -14.77 40.90
CA ARG A 570 8.89 -14.07 40.05
C ARG A 570 7.44 -14.46 40.35
N TYR A 571 7.15 -15.75 40.55
CA TYR A 571 5.82 -16.20 40.97
C TYR A 571 5.40 -15.61 42.34
N MET A 572 6.35 -15.47 43.27
CA MET A 572 6.10 -14.88 44.59
C MET A 572 5.87 -13.36 44.52
N GLU A 573 6.50 -12.67 43.57
CA GLU A 573 6.35 -11.22 43.35
C GLU A 573 5.01 -10.85 42.69
N MET A 574 4.37 -11.81 42.02
CA MET A 574 3.07 -11.60 41.39
C MET A 574 1.97 -11.39 42.44
N SER A 575 1.39 -10.20 42.41
CA SER A 575 0.31 -9.80 43.30
C SER A 575 -0.79 -9.08 42.53
N TYR A 576 -1.99 -9.07 43.10
CA TYR A 576 -3.14 -8.33 42.60
C TYR A 576 -3.75 -7.51 43.73
N GLN A 577 -4.41 -6.41 43.35
CA GLN A 577 -5.17 -5.59 44.28
C GLN A 577 -6.64 -6.00 44.21
N THR A 578 -7.24 -6.23 45.37
CA THR A 578 -8.68 -6.46 45.52
C THR A 578 -9.23 -5.52 46.58
N THR A 579 -10.48 -5.10 46.41
CA THR A 579 -11.18 -4.28 47.41
C THR A 579 -12.02 -5.19 48.28
N ASP A 580 -11.93 -5.05 49.60
CA ASP A 580 -12.83 -5.78 50.50
C ASP A 580 -14.22 -5.14 50.58
N LYS A 581 -15.14 -5.81 51.28
CA LYS A 581 -16.54 -5.35 51.44
C LYS A 581 -16.66 -3.99 52.14
N ASP A 582 -15.60 -3.56 52.83
CA ASP A 582 -15.53 -2.29 53.55
C ASP A 582 -14.85 -1.18 52.71
N GLY A 583 -14.48 -1.47 51.45
CA GLY A 583 -13.88 -0.50 50.54
C GLY A 583 -12.36 -0.35 50.66
N ASN A 584 -11.68 -1.17 51.47
CA ASN A 584 -10.24 -1.11 51.64
C ASN A 584 -9.52 -1.92 50.56
N VAL A 585 -8.49 -1.32 49.95
CA VAL A 585 -7.64 -1.99 48.95
C VAL A 585 -6.62 -2.89 49.66
N LYS A 586 -6.63 -4.18 49.33
CA LYS A 586 -5.68 -5.20 49.81
C LYS A 586 -4.86 -5.73 48.64
N THR A 587 -3.55 -5.79 48.83
CA THR A 587 -2.64 -6.48 47.89
C THR A 587 -2.48 -7.93 48.34
N LEU A 588 -2.86 -8.87 47.49
CA LEU A 588 -2.77 -10.31 47.74
C LEU A 588 -1.84 -10.96 46.72
N PRO A 589 -1.08 -12.00 47.11
CA PRO A 589 -0.27 -12.76 46.16
C PRO A 589 -1.17 -13.54 45.20
N LEU A 590 -0.82 -13.58 43.91
CA LEU A 590 -1.50 -14.43 42.92
C LEU A 590 -1.21 -15.92 43.14
N PHE A 591 -0.06 -16.23 43.75
CA PHE A 591 0.36 -17.57 44.11
C PHE A 591 0.67 -17.66 45.61
N GLY A 592 -0.37 -17.63 46.44
CA GLY A 592 -0.23 -17.76 47.90
C GLY A 592 0.39 -19.08 48.38
N ASP A 593 0.36 -20.11 47.54
CA ASP A 593 0.87 -21.46 47.83
C ASP A 593 2.37 -21.64 47.49
N ILE A 594 3.01 -20.60 46.95
CA ILE A 594 4.43 -20.62 46.56
C ILE A 594 5.22 -19.77 47.56
N ASP A 595 6.17 -20.40 48.26
CA ASP A 595 7.09 -19.75 49.20
C ASP A 595 8.56 -20.11 48.92
N LEU A 596 9.48 -19.62 49.78
CA LEU A 596 10.92 -19.89 49.66
C LEU A 596 11.32 -21.37 49.80
N ARG A 597 10.43 -22.23 50.29
CA ARG A 597 10.63 -23.68 50.48
C ARG A 597 9.95 -24.51 49.38
N THR A 598 8.97 -23.96 48.68
CA THR A 598 8.33 -24.61 47.54
C THR A 598 9.37 -24.99 46.48
N SER A 599 9.48 -26.28 46.16
CA SER A 599 10.43 -26.83 45.20
C SER A 599 9.83 -27.09 43.81
N ARG A 600 8.50 -27.17 43.73
CA ARG A 600 7.73 -27.33 42.50
C ARG A 600 6.31 -26.79 42.68
N TYR A 601 5.67 -26.42 41.58
CA TYR A 601 4.27 -26.03 41.53
C TYR A 601 3.56 -26.77 40.38
N THR A 602 2.33 -27.24 40.60
CA THR A 602 1.57 -28.00 39.59
C THR A 602 0.35 -27.20 39.15
N PHE A 603 0.29 -26.89 37.86
CA PHE A 603 -0.96 -26.47 37.22
C PHE A 603 -1.78 -27.69 36.84
N SER A 604 -3.10 -27.68 37.12
CA SER A 604 -4.00 -28.79 36.80
C SER A 604 -5.33 -28.29 36.24
N SER A 605 -5.84 -28.94 35.19
CA SER A 605 -7.16 -28.69 34.62
C SER A 605 -7.81 -30.01 34.15
N PRO A 606 -9.03 -30.37 34.61
CA PRO A 606 -9.67 -31.63 34.25
C PRO A 606 -9.88 -31.82 32.74
N THR A 607 -10.19 -30.74 32.03
CA THR A 607 -10.42 -30.70 30.58
C THR A 607 -9.14 -30.56 29.76
N GLY A 608 -7.99 -30.34 30.43
CA GLY A 608 -6.72 -30.03 29.81
C GLY A 608 -6.31 -28.57 30.02
N LEU A 609 -5.00 -28.32 30.10
CA LEU A 609 -4.44 -27.01 30.39
C LEU A 609 -4.69 -26.00 29.27
N LEU A 610 -4.88 -26.43 28.03
CA LEU A 610 -5.22 -25.53 26.92
C LEU A 610 -6.55 -24.81 27.15
N TYR A 611 -7.47 -25.40 27.92
CA TYR A 611 -8.76 -24.79 28.27
C TYR A 611 -8.71 -23.98 29.57
N ALA A 612 -7.58 -23.99 30.30
CA ALA A 612 -7.39 -23.13 31.45
C ALA A 612 -7.03 -21.71 30.98
N THR A 613 -7.77 -20.72 31.47
CA THR A 613 -7.76 -19.32 31.01
C THR A 613 -6.35 -18.74 30.82
N GLN A 614 -5.45 -18.96 31.76
CA GLN A 614 -4.07 -18.47 31.72
C GLN A 614 -3.23 -19.00 30.55
N PHE A 615 -3.51 -20.21 30.05
CA PHE A 615 -2.79 -20.79 28.92
C PHE A 615 -3.57 -20.62 27.61
N ALA A 616 -4.90 -20.75 27.66
CA ALA A 616 -5.79 -20.51 26.53
C ALA A 616 -5.53 -19.13 25.90
N GLN A 617 -5.42 -18.11 26.75
CA GLN A 617 -5.21 -16.74 26.28
C GLN A 617 -3.86 -16.57 25.59
N ILE A 618 -2.76 -17.08 26.18
CA ILE A 618 -1.43 -17.05 25.53
C ILE A 618 -1.49 -17.75 24.17
N ALA A 619 -2.06 -18.95 24.15
CA ALA A 619 -2.09 -19.76 22.95
C ALA A 619 -2.83 -19.07 21.80
N LEU A 620 -3.96 -18.41 22.09
CA LEU A 620 -4.72 -17.63 21.10
C LEU A 620 -3.92 -16.43 20.59
N VAL A 621 -3.38 -15.59 21.47
CA VAL A 621 -2.67 -14.38 21.04
C VAL A 621 -1.41 -14.70 20.22
N VAL A 622 -0.70 -15.78 20.56
CA VAL A 622 0.48 -16.23 19.79
C VAL A 622 0.05 -16.78 18.43
N THR A 623 -1.05 -17.54 18.36
CA THR A 623 -1.61 -18.05 17.10
C THR A 623 -1.99 -16.90 16.16
N GLU A 624 -2.72 -15.92 16.69
CA GLU A 624 -3.21 -14.78 15.92
C GLU A 624 -2.06 -13.88 15.45
N LYS A 625 -1.08 -13.60 16.33
CA LYS A 625 0.12 -12.86 15.97
C LYS A 625 0.94 -13.59 14.91
N ALA A 626 1.12 -14.90 15.05
CA ALA A 626 1.87 -15.71 14.07
C ALA A 626 1.17 -15.72 12.69
N ALA A 627 -0.15 -15.85 12.65
CA ALA A 627 -0.94 -15.74 11.42
C ALA A 627 -0.82 -14.35 10.79
N PHE A 628 -0.88 -13.29 11.61
CA PHE A 628 -0.79 -11.92 11.11
C PHE A 628 0.60 -11.58 10.56
N GLU A 629 1.68 -12.02 11.21
CA GLU A 629 3.04 -11.79 10.71
C GLU A 629 3.30 -12.56 9.39
N ASP A 630 2.74 -13.75 9.22
CA ASP A 630 2.80 -14.48 7.95
C ASP A 630 2.04 -13.74 6.82
N LEU A 631 0.86 -13.18 7.11
CA LEU A 631 0.13 -12.32 6.16
C LEU A 631 0.96 -11.08 5.79
N ARG A 632 1.63 -10.46 6.77
CA ARG A 632 2.49 -9.30 6.55
C ARG A 632 3.70 -9.65 5.69
N GLU A 633 4.36 -10.77 5.95
CA GLU A 633 5.50 -11.25 5.15
C GLU A 633 5.10 -11.47 3.68
N LYS A 634 3.88 -11.93 3.45
CA LYS A 634 3.30 -12.15 2.11
C LYS A 634 2.76 -10.86 1.47
N GLY A 635 2.87 -9.70 2.14
CA GLY A 635 2.38 -8.42 1.62
C GLY A 635 0.86 -8.36 1.52
N LEU A 636 0.12 -9.10 2.34
CA LEU A 636 -1.34 -9.13 2.32
C LEU A 636 -1.97 -8.12 3.31
N VAL A 637 -1.14 -7.47 4.14
CA VAL A 637 -1.59 -6.49 5.13
C VAL A 637 -1.63 -5.10 4.50
N GLN A 638 -2.83 -4.50 4.48
CA GLN A 638 -3.00 -3.12 4.03
C GLN A 638 -2.44 -2.12 5.06
N GLU A 639 -1.61 -1.18 4.60
CA GLU A 639 -1.18 -0.07 5.43
C GLU A 639 -2.36 0.84 5.80
N GLY A 640 -2.46 1.21 7.09
CA GLY A 640 -3.53 2.09 7.58
C GLY A 640 -4.91 1.41 7.72
N ALA A 641 -4.98 0.08 7.63
CA ALA A 641 -6.22 -0.65 7.83
C ALA A 641 -6.79 -0.47 9.25
N PRO A 642 -8.11 -0.25 9.40
CA PRO A 642 -8.75 -0.28 10.71
C PRO A 642 -8.65 -1.68 11.33
N PHE A 643 -8.56 -1.74 12.65
CA PHE A 643 -8.50 -2.99 13.37
C PHE A 643 -9.22 -2.94 14.70
N ALA A 644 -9.68 -4.11 15.15
CA ALA A 644 -10.31 -4.30 16.44
C ALA A 644 -10.05 -5.71 16.94
N GLY A 645 -10.25 -5.94 18.23
CA GLY A 645 -10.19 -7.28 18.81
C GLY A 645 -11.25 -7.47 19.87
N HIS A 646 -11.85 -8.65 19.91
CA HIS A 646 -12.90 -8.95 20.89
C HIS A 646 -12.28 -9.43 22.20
N SER A 647 -12.41 -8.64 23.27
CA SER A 647 -11.90 -8.96 24.62
C SER A 647 -10.40 -9.29 24.62
N LEU A 648 -10.01 -10.56 24.57
CA LEU A 648 -8.62 -10.98 24.45
C LEU A 648 -7.98 -10.48 23.14
N GLY A 649 -8.72 -10.50 22.04
CA GLY A 649 -8.21 -10.17 20.72
C GLY A 649 -7.67 -8.74 20.63
N GLU A 650 -8.06 -7.84 21.54
CA GLU A 650 -7.54 -6.47 21.58
C GLU A 650 -6.02 -6.43 21.77
N TYR A 651 -5.50 -7.30 22.64
CA TYR A 651 -4.05 -7.45 22.85
C TYR A 651 -3.36 -7.96 21.58
N SER A 652 -3.95 -8.96 20.91
CA SER A 652 -3.44 -9.47 19.65
C SER A 652 -3.44 -8.41 18.57
N ALA A 653 -4.51 -7.61 18.46
CA ALA A 653 -4.64 -6.57 17.45
C ALA A 653 -3.61 -5.45 17.65
N LEU A 654 -3.46 -4.97 18.90
CA LEU A 654 -2.48 -3.93 19.26
C LEU A 654 -1.04 -4.41 19.07
N ALA A 655 -0.74 -5.65 19.46
CA ALA A 655 0.59 -6.23 19.26
C ALA A 655 0.88 -6.51 17.78
N SER A 656 -0.11 -6.98 17.02
CA SER A 656 0.05 -7.35 15.61
C SER A 656 0.18 -6.13 14.71
N ILE A 657 -0.76 -5.19 14.79
CA ILE A 657 -0.88 -4.09 13.82
C ILE A 657 -0.13 -2.84 14.27
N ALA A 658 -0.35 -2.40 15.51
CA ALA A 658 0.28 -1.19 16.04
C ALA A 658 1.68 -1.43 16.61
N GLY A 659 2.08 -2.69 16.82
CA GLY A 659 3.40 -3.05 17.34
C GLY A 659 3.66 -2.51 18.75
N VAL A 660 2.61 -2.35 19.57
CA VAL A 660 2.70 -1.72 20.90
C VAL A 660 3.46 -2.58 21.91
N LEU A 661 3.32 -3.91 21.80
CA LEU A 661 3.92 -4.88 22.71
C LEU A 661 4.81 -5.86 21.93
N PRO A 662 6.08 -6.07 22.32
CA PRO A 662 6.86 -7.19 21.83
C PRO A 662 6.25 -8.51 22.32
N ILE A 663 6.60 -9.62 21.66
CA ILE A 663 6.01 -10.94 21.93
C ILE A 663 6.19 -11.35 23.40
N SER A 664 7.38 -11.11 23.96
CA SER A 664 7.69 -11.36 25.37
C SER A 664 6.75 -10.63 26.34
N SER A 665 6.50 -9.33 26.10
CA SER A 665 5.60 -8.53 26.95
C SER A 665 4.15 -8.89 26.72
N LEU A 666 3.76 -9.23 25.49
CA LEU A 666 2.41 -9.69 25.16
C LEU A 666 2.05 -10.94 25.96
N VAL A 667 2.92 -11.97 25.95
CA VAL A 667 2.65 -13.22 26.68
C VAL A 667 2.69 -13.03 28.19
N ASP A 668 3.54 -12.14 28.72
CA ASP A 668 3.57 -11.76 30.14
C ASP A 668 2.24 -11.13 30.58
N VAL A 669 1.78 -10.11 29.86
CA VAL A 669 0.54 -9.39 30.18
C VAL A 669 -0.67 -10.31 30.10
N VAL A 670 -0.73 -11.15 29.06
CA VAL A 670 -1.86 -12.06 28.85
C VAL A 670 -1.86 -13.21 29.85
N PHE A 671 -0.70 -13.74 30.23
CA PHE A 671 -0.60 -14.72 31.33
C PHE A 671 -1.07 -14.11 32.65
N PHE A 672 -0.58 -12.92 32.98
CA PHE A 672 -0.97 -12.19 34.19
C PHE A 672 -2.48 -11.89 34.22
N ARG A 673 -3.05 -11.46 33.08
CA ARG A 673 -4.49 -11.25 32.90
C ARG A 673 -5.27 -12.53 33.20
N GLY A 674 -4.88 -13.65 32.61
CA GLY A 674 -5.58 -14.92 32.79
C GLY A 674 -5.54 -15.42 34.23
N ILE A 675 -4.39 -15.32 34.92
CA ILE A 675 -4.26 -15.68 36.33
C ILE A 675 -5.04 -14.73 37.24
N THR A 676 -5.01 -13.43 36.97
CA THR A 676 -5.77 -12.42 37.73
C THR A 676 -7.26 -12.69 37.63
N MET A 677 -7.79 -12.95 36.42
CA MET A 677 -9.20 -13.33 36.25
C MET A 677 -9.54 -14.63 36.99
N GLN A 678 -8.62 -15.60 37.02
CA GLN A 678 -8.86 -16.87 37.72
C GLN A 678 -8.91 -16.71 39.24
N ARG A 679 -8.09 -15.80 39.81
CA ARG A 679 -7.95 -15.54 41.25
C ARG A 679 -8.89 -14.47 41.79
N ALA A 680 -9.41 -13.58 40.94
CA ALA A 680 -10.36 -12.53 41.33
C ALA A 680 -11.70 -13.10 41.82
N VAL A 681 -12.00 -14.36 41.49
CA VAL A 681 -13.25 -15.01 41.87
C VAL A 681 -12.99 -16.04 42.96
N GLU A 682 -13.75 -15.95 44.05
CA GLU A 682 -13.73 -16.95 45.12
C GLU A 682 -14.21 -18.31 44.62
N ARG A 683 -13.53 -19.37 45.07
CA ARG A 683 -13.82 -20.75 44.65
C ARG A 683 -14.01 -21.66 45.84
N ASP A 684 -14.88 -22.65 45.67
CA ASP A 684 -15.10 -23.71 46.66
C ASP A 684 -13.99 -24.76 46.64
N GLU A 685 -14.08 -25.76 47.54
CA GLU A 685 -13.13 -26.87 47.64
C GLU A 685 -13.04 -27.71 46.36
N GLN A 686 -14.07 -27.68 45.51
CA GLN A 686 -14.11 -28.32 44.19
C GLN A 686 -13.64 -27.40 43.06
N ASN A 687 -13.06 -26.24 43.40
CA ASN A 687 -12.56 -25.22 42.48
C ASN A 687 -13.64 -24.57 41.58
N ARG A 688 -14.91 -24.62 42.00
CA ARG A 688 -16.05 -24.03 41.31
C ARG A 688 -16.32 -22.61 41.82
N SER A 689 -16.91 -21.78 40.97
CA SER A 689 -17.23 -20.38 41.23
C SER A 689 -18.75 -20.20 41.29
N LYS A 690 -19.22 -19.24 42.10
CA LYS A 690 -20.64 -18.79 42.12
C LYS A 690 -21.01 -17.86 40.96
N TYR A 691 -20.05 -17.53 40.11
CA TYR A 691 -20.22 -16.68 38.93
C TYR A 691 -20.04 -17.47 37.64
N ALA A 692 -20.80 -17.09 36.61
CA ALA A 692 -20.70 -17.64 35.27
C ALA A 692 -21.07 -16.60 34.22
N MET A 693 -21.19 -17.04 32.97
CA MET A 693 -21.67 -16.24 31.85
C MET A 693 -22.69 -17.04 31.05
N ALA A 694 -23.67 -16.36 30.45
CA ALA A 694 -24.66 -16.96 29.57
C ALA A 694 -24.78 -16.15 28.27
N ALA A 695 -24.78 -16.84 27.12
CA ALA A 695 -25.09 -16.24 25.84
C ALA A 695 -26.61 -16.23 25.63
N ILE A 696 -27.16 -15.08 25.25
CA ILE A 696 -28.59 -14.83 25.13
C ILE A 696 -28.91 -14.38 23.71
N ASN A 697 -29.97 -14.94 23.13
CA ASN A 697 -30.52 -14.53 21.86
C ASN A 697 -31.92 -13.92 22.01
N PRO A 698 -32.02 -12.56 22.11
CA PRO A 698 -33.29 -11.84 22.23
C PRO A 698 -34.33 -12.19 21.16
N SER A 699 -33.91 -12.41 19.90
CA SER A 699 -34.82 -12.76 18.81
C SER A 699 -35.59 -14.07 19.05
N ARG A 700 -35.08 -14.97 19.91
CA ARG A 700 -35.75 -16.22 20.27
C ARG A 700 -36.91 -16.00 21.24
N ILE A 701 -36.94 -14.88 21.96
CA ILE A 701 -38.01 -14.53 22.90
C ILE A 701 -39.25 -14.08 22.12
N GLY A 702 -39.10 -13.02 21.32
CA GLY A 702 -40.16 -12.49 20.47
C GLY A 702 -39.62 -11.52 19.42
N LYS A 703 -40.35 -11.32 18.32
CA LYS A 703 -39.93 -10.41 17.23
C LYS A 703 -39.79 -8.96 17.68
N SER A 704 -40.57 -8.55 18.68
CA SER A 704 -40.57 -7.19 19.26
C SER A 704 -39.66 -7.05 20.49
N PHE A 705 -38.95 -8.10 20.90
CA PHE A 705 -38.06 -8.06 22.05
C PHE A 705 -36.70 -7.46 21.65
N SER A 706 -36.53 -6.16 21.93
CA SER A 706 -35.37 -5.37 21.52
C SER A 706 -34.18 -5.48 22.48
N ASP A 707 -33.04 -4.87 22.12
CA ASP A 707 -31.89 -4.75 23.02
C ASP A 707 -32.24 -3.98 24.30
N ALA A 708 -33.03 -2.90 24.17
CA ALA A 708 -33.49 -2.10 25.31
C ALA A 708 -34.34 -2.94 26.27
N ALA A 709 -35.16 -3.86 25.77
CA ALA A 709 -35.92 -4.77 26.60
C ALA A 709 -35.02 -5.74 27.37
N LEU A 710 -33.99 -6.31 26.73
CA LEU A 710 -33.01 -7.16 27.43
C LEU A 710 -32.28 -6.38 28.53
N ARG A 711 -31.83 -5.16 28.22
CA ARG A 711 -31.13 -4.29 29.19
C ARG A 711 -32.02 -4.01 30.40
N GLU A 712 -33.29 -3.66 30.19
CA GLU A 712 -34.23 -3.39 31.29
C GLU A 712 -34.49 -4.64 32.15
N VAL A 713 -34.59 -5.83 31.54
CA VAL A 713 -34.74 -7.10 32.30
C VAL A 713 -33.52 -7.35 33.17
N VAL A 714 -32.31 -7.22 32.61
CA VAL A 714 -31.05 -7.42 33.35
C VAL A 714 -30.91 -6.40 34.48
N ASP A 715 -31.15 -5.12 34.19
CA ASP A 715 -31.13 -4.04 35.17
C ASP A 715 -32.14 -4.25 36.30
N THR A 716 -33.35 -4.70 35.95
CA THR A 716 -34.40 -4.97 36.95
C THR A 716 -33.99 -6.11 37.86
N ILE A 717 -33.48 -7.22 37.32
CA ILE A 717 -33.01 -8.35 38.14
C ILE A 717 -31.86 -7.89 39.06
N SER A 718 -30.86 -7.20 38.52
CA SER A 718 -29.71 -6.77 39.32
C SER A 718 -30.12 -5.83 40.46
N LYS A 719 -30.92 -4.79 40.17
CA LYS A 719 -31.35 -3.80 41.18
C LYS A 719 -32.35 -4.36 42.18
N ARG A 720 -33.34 -5.15 41.72
CA ARG A 720 -34.41 -5.68 42.58
C ARG A 720 -33.90 -6.77 43.51
N CYS A 721 -33.09 -7.69 43.00
CA CYS A 721 -32.58 -8.81 43.76
C CYS A 721 -31.26 -8.49 44.49
N GLN A 722 -30.66 -7.31 44.24
CA GLN A 722 -29.36 -6.90 44.78
C GLN A 722 -28.23 -7.90 44.47
N VAL A 723 -28.24 -8.43 43.26
CA VAL A 723 -27.27 -9.42 42.75
C VAL A 723 -26.45 -8.84 41.61
N LEU A 724 -25.22 -9.33 41.44
CA LEU A 724 -24.40 -8.97 40.29
C LEU A 724 -24.93 -9.67 39.02
N LEU A 725 -25.38 -8.87 38.05
CA LEU A 725 -25.77 -9.34 36.72
C LEU A 725 -25.65 -8.20 35.71
N GLU A 726 -24.83 -8.38 34.69
CA GLU A 726 -24.57 -7.36 33.67
C GLU A 726 -24.46 -7.97 32.28
N ILE A 727 -24.80 -7.20 31.26
CA ILE A 727 -24.48 -7.55 29.87
C ILE A 727 -23.03 -7.12 29.61
N VAL A 728 -22.15 -8.08 29.40
CA VAL A 728 -20.70 -7.86 29.23
C VAL A 728 -20.24 -7.95 27.78
N ASN A 729 -21.04 -8.56 26.90
CA ASN A 729 -20.77 -8.54 25.46
C ASN A 729 -22.01 -8.13 24.66
N PHE A 730 -21.85 -7.07 23.88
CA PHE A 730 -22.80 -6.57 22.89
C PHE A 730 -22.32 -7.01 21.50
N ASN A 731 -22.58 -8.27 21.11
CA ASN A 731 -21.98 -8.86 19.91
C ASN A 731 -22.77 -8.55 18.64
N VAL A 732 -24.08 -8.88 18.63
CA VAL A 732 -24.96 -8.69 17.47
C VAL A 732 -26.30 -8.15 17.95
N GLU A 733 -26.67 -6.98 17.44
CA GLU A 733 -27.91 -6.31 17.81
C GLU A 733 -29.12 -7.23 17.60
N GLY A 734 -29.92 -7.39 18.66
CA GLY A 734 -31.12 -8.23 18.68
C GLY A 734 -30.87 -9.75 18.62
N GLN A 735 -29.63 -10.22 18.50
CA GLN A 735 -29.34 -11.65 18.30
C GLN A 735 -28.35 -12.27 19.26
N GLN A 736 -27.28 -11.57 19.64
CA GLN A 736 -26.21 -12.17 20.44
C GLN A 736 -25.70 -11.19 21.48
N TYR A 737 -25.99 -11.53 22.73
CA TYR A 737 -25.47 -10.85 23.91
C TYR A 737 -24.88 -11.89 24.86
N VAL A 738 -23.93 -11.49 25.69
CA VAL A 738 -23.45 -12.33 26.79
C VAL A 738 -23.64 -11.58 28.09
N THR A 739 -24.33 -12.21 29.03
CA THR A 739 -24.47 -11.71 30.40
C THR A 739 -23.53 -12.45 31.32
N ALA A 740 -22.96 -11.74 32.30
CA ALA A 740 -22.14 -12.29 33.35
C ALA A 740 -22.72 -11.90 34.71
N GLY A 741 -22.59 -12.79 35.69
CA GLY A 741 -23.13 -12.54 37.01
C GLY A 741 -23.11 -13.77 37.89
N GLU A 742 -23.79 -13.65 39.03
CA GLU A 742 -24.01 -14.76 39.95
C GLU A 742 -24.88 -15.85 39.29
N LEU A 743 -24.63 -17.12 39.64
CA LEU A 743 -25.37 -18.26 39.11
C LEU A 743 -26.88 -18.14 39.41
N VAL A 744 -27.24 -17.64 40.59
CA VAL A 744 -28.63 -17.36 40.97
C VAL A 744 -29.25 -16.32 40.05
N ALA A 745 -28.51 -15.25 39.74
CA ALA A 745 -28.97 -14.18 38.87
C ALA A 745 -29.13 -14.65 37.41
N LEU A 746 -28.21 -15.46 36.91
CA LEU A 746 -28.27 -16.05 35.56
C LEU A 746 -29.40 -17.07 35.42
N GLN A 747 -29.65 -17.86 36.46
CA GLN A 747 -30.80 -18.76 36.51
C GLN A 747 -32.12 -17.98 36.57
N THR A 748 -32.16 -16.90 37.36
CA THR A 748 -33.31 -15.98 37.43
C THR A 748 -33.58 -15.39 36.06
N LEU A 749 -32.56 -14.87 35.38
CA LEU A 749 -32.65 -14.33 34.03
C LEU A 749 -33.20 -15.38 33.05
N THR A 750 -32.67 -16.59 33.08
CA THR A 750 -33.13 -17.69 32.23
C THR A 750 -34.63 -17.99 32.46
N ASN A 751 -35.07 -18.02 33.71
CA ASN A 751 -36.47 -18.26 34.07
C ASN A 751 -37.38 -17.12 33.60
N VAL A 752 -36.97 -15.86 33.79
CA VAL A 752 -37.71 -14.67 33.34
C VAL A 752 -37.86 -14.70 31.81
N LEU A 753 -36.77 -14.92 31.06
CA LEU A 753 -36.83 -14.95 29.60
C LEU A 753 -37.69 -16.12 29.09
N ASN A 754 -37.64 -17.27 29.77
CA ASN A 754 -38.53 -18.40 29.47
C ASN A 754 -40.00 -18.07 29.73
N PHE A 755 -40.30 -17.40 30.84
CA PHE A 755 -41.66 -16.95 31.17
C PHE A 755 -42.20 -15.99 30.11
N LEU A 756 -41.43 -14.96 29.76
CA LEU A 756 -41.79 -13.99 28.72
C LEU A 756 -42.04 -14.69 27.37
N LYS A 757 -41.23 -15.71 27.04
CA LYS A 757 -41.40 -16.52 25.83
C LYS A 757 -42.71 -17.30 25.83
N VAL A 758 -43.00 -18.02 26.91
CA VAL A 758 -44.18 -18.89 27.03
C VAL A 758 -45.47 -18.07 27.03
N GLN A 759 -45.47 -16.94 27.75
CA GLN A 759 -46.61 -16.03 27.80
C GLN A 759 -46.81 -15.22 26.50
N LYS A 760 -45.87 -15.32 25.54
CA LYS A 760 -45.88 -14.58 24.27
C LYS A 760 -46.10 -13.07 24.47
N ILE A 761 -45.49 -12.53 25.53
CA ILE A 761 -45.65 -11.14 25.92
C ILE A 761 -45.02 -10.25 24.85
N ASP A 762 -45.85 -9.43 24.18
CA ASP A 762 -45.39 -8.41 23.26
C ASP A 762 -45.25 -7.07 24.00
N ILE A 763 -44.01 -6.75 24.38
CA ILE A 763 -43.69 -5.55 25.15
C ILE A 763 -44.12 -4.28 24.39
N ALA A 764 -44.05 -4.28 23.06
CA ALA A 764 -44.45 -3.13 22.25
C ALA A 764 -45.97 -2.89 22.28
N GLN A 765 -46.78 -3.96 22.30
CA GLN A 765 -48.23 -3.86 22.46
C GLN A 765 -48.64 -3.49 23.89
N LEU A 766 -47.92 -3.98 24.90
CA LEU A 766 -48.16 -3.61 26.30
C LEU A 766 -47.83 -2.14 26.57
N GLN A 767 -46.79 -1.59 25.97
CA GLN A 767 -46.47 -0.16 26.06
C GLN A 767 -47.50 0.75 25.37
N GLN A 768 -48.33 0.23 24.46
CA GLN A 768 -49.44 0.97 23.87
C GLN A 768 -50.71 0.96 24.74
N THR A 769 -50.85 -0.02 25.62
CA THR A 769 -52.06 -0.25 26.43
C THR A 769 -51.86 0.07 27.92
N MET A 770 -50.61 0.19 28.37
CA MET A 770 -50.23 0.44 29.76
C MET A 770 -49.13 1.49 29.86
N SER A 771 -49.08 2.22 30.97
CA SER A 771 -47.95 3.12 31.26
C SER A 771 -46.67 2.33 31.51
N LEU A 772 -45.52 2.94 31.22
CA LEU A 772 -44.20 2.34 31.43
C LEU A 772 -44.00 1.86 32.89
N GLU A 773 -44.51 2.63 33.86
CA GLU A 773 -44.44 2.30 35.29
C GLU A 773 -45.17 0.99 35.62
N LYS A 774 -46.39 0.80 35.09
CA LYS A 774 -47.15 -0.45 35.29
C LYS A 774 -46.49 -1.66 34.61
N VAL A 775 -45.85 -1.46 33.46
CA VAL A 775 -45.08 -2.53 32.81
C VAL A 775 -43.88 -2.94 33.66
N LYS A 776 -43.22 -1.99 34.33
CA LYS A 776 -42.13 -2.28 35.28
C LYS A 776 -42.63 -2.99 36.53
N GLU A 777 -43.78 -2.62 37.08
CA GLU A 777 -44.39 -3.32 38.23
C GLU A 777 -44.63 -4.79 37.93
N HIS A 778 -45.24 -5.12 36.78
CA HIS A 778 -45.42 -6.51 36.36
C HIS A 778 -44.10 -7.25 36.15
N LEU A 779 -43.09 -6.60 35.59
CA LEU A 779 -41.76 -7.20 35.44
C LEU A 779 -41.14 -7.51 36.81
N ILE A 780 -41.31 -6.64 37.80
CA ILE A 780 -40.82 -6.87 39.17
C ILE A 780 -41.50 -8.08 39.80
N GLU A 781 -42.82 -8.25 39.63
CA GLU A 781 -43.54 -9.43 40.14
C GLU A 781 -43.01 -10.73 39.54
N ILE A 782 -42.79 -10.76 38.21
CA ILE A 782 -42.21 -11.91 37.51
C ILE A 782 -40.80 -12.20 38.00
N VAL A 783 -39.99 -11.15 38.18
CA VAL A 783 -38.60 -11.26 38.68
C VAL A 783 -38.58 -11.81 40.10
N ASP A 784 -39.43 -11.32 41.00
CA ASP A 784 -39.50 -11.78 42.40
C ASP A 784 -39.86 -13.28 42.48
N GLU A 785 -40.81 -13.75 41.68
CA GLU A 785 -41.18 -15.17 41.60
C GLU A 785 -40.04 -16.03 41.04
N CYS A 786 -39.47 -15.64 39.89
CA CYS A 786 -38.37 -16.37 39.25
C CYS A 786 -37.10 -16.41 40.12
N HIS A 787 -36.85 -15.33 40.87
CA HIS A 787 -35.70 -15.25 41.78
C HIS A 787 -35.89 -16.17 42.99
N LYS A 788 -37.09 -16.18 43.59
CA LYS A 788 -37.42 -17.10 44.68
C LYS A 788 -37.26 -18.56 44.27
N GLU A 789 -37.68 -18.92 43.06
CA GLU A 789 -37.44 -20.27 42.52
C GLU A 789 -35.95 -20.60 42.38
N SER A 790 -35.15 -19.63 41.94
CA SER A 790 -33.70 -19.79 41.78
C SER A 790 -33.00 -20.00 43.12
N LEU A 791 -33.40 -19.26 44.16
CA LEU A 791 -32.92 -19.46 45.54
C LEU A 791 -33.31 -20.84 46.09
N LEU A 792 -34.56 -21.26 45.91
CA LEU A 792 -35.02 -22.59 46.32
C LEU A 792 -34.27 -23.72 45.58
N LYS A 793 -33.86 -23.49 44.33
CA LYS A 793 -33.03 -24.44 43.56
C LYS A 793 -31.63 -24.54 44.15
N GLU A 794 -31.02 -23.40 44.50
CA GLU A 794 -29.72 -23.38 45.18
C GLU A 794 -29.78 -24.08 46.54
N GLU A 795 -30.78 -23.79 47.37
CA GLU A 795 -30.95 -24.43 48.69
C GLU A 795 -31.08 -25.95 48.59
N LYS A 796 -31.79 -26.46 47.57
CA LYS A 796 -31.99 -27.91 47.38
C LYS A 796 -30.75 -28.62 46.85
N GLN A 797 -30.00 -27.99 45.95
CA GLN A 797 -28.89 -28.63 45.22
C GLN A 797 -27.51 -28.29 45.80
N GLY A 798 -27.42 -27.29 46.67
CA GLY A 798 -26.19 -26.73 47.22
C GLY A 798 -25.36 -25.91 46.21
N PHE A 799 -25.55 -26.12 44.91
CA PHE A 799 -24.88 -25.40 43.84
C PHE A 799 -25.77 -25.39 42.59
N ILE A 800 -25.96 -24.22 41.96
CA ILE A 800 -26.76 -24.10 40.73
C ILE A 800 -25.95 -24.61 39.53
N VAL A 801 -26.48 -25.60 38.83
CA VAL A 801 -26.05 -25.96 37.48
C VAL A 801 -26.97 -25.25 36.49
N LEU A 802 -26.41 -24.34 35.68
CA LEU A 802 -27.17 -23.60 34.68
C LEU A 802 -27.68 -24.55 33.59
N GLU A 803 -28.97 -24.43 33.27
CA GLU A 803 -29.63 -25.18 32.20
C GLU A 803 -29.94 -24.26 31.02
N ARG A 804 -29.99 -24.84 29.82
CA ARG A 804 -30.30 -24.09 28.60
C ARG A 804 -31.78 -23.68 28.59
N GLY A 805 -32.05 -22.38 28.50
CA GLY A 805 -33.38 -21.82 28.27
C GLY A 805 -33.79 -21.79 26.78
N PHE A 806 -34.92 -21.12 26.49
CA PHE A 806 -35.43 -20.94 25.13
C PHE A 806 -34.63 -19.94 24.28
N ALA A 807 -33.93 -18.99 24.92
CA ALA A 807 -33.31 -17.85 24.28
C ALA A 807 -31.83 -17.73 24.60
#